data_AF-A0A6B3N8C8-F1
#
_entry.id   AF-A0A6B3N8C8-F1
#
_cell.length_a   1.000
_cell.length_b   1.000
_cell.length_c   1.000
_cell.angle_alpha   90.00
_cell.angle_beta   90.00
_cell.angle_gamma   90.00
#
_symmetry.space_group_name_H-M   'P 1'
#
loop_
_entity.id
_entity.type
_entity.pdbx_description
1 polymer ?
#
loop_
_entity_poly.entity_id
_entity_poly.type
_entity_poly.pdbx_seq_one_letter_code
_entity_poly.pdbx_strand_id
1 'polypeptide(L)'
;VPVTGLPAEEYLPLFPYGGVSGKLSHYQQMEEQLLNPQRRQRIQILAQTDNTPLISTAEEVSSTPVTSLNEPSVSSAPMMAANTSATAPMMAANTAPTVEEEESITGTTAQGLLATYSSDYETLNKLLLAKDTEGISLSFQDLERRSNLRSAFGSNQMFLVITDPNSLKTFDTSEPPQVIKEYFLENLLTIVGWKFNLNPDNWRVNQSDGSNTVLIFKFLDKPLLDILKDTALWEQPDVFVANDANPQTQVQQIKEVRDRLVKFFEDAIATANDPNASEKDRDNAAPLARVGSSTFWSGMIALNVALPADLGLPQELRALECGIQNADNFYAQYVGSNGTPILPKDGQLEAEQSSLFGLLDYQDNSVPETGPSGYAFQVSSLRVQFQNSQISAFSSEVNLTLDKLFGEATLLLNSRSRRNIVILKGFTEEHNGVTTYAFSFSGENYFALPDSYILNTVDIVKAEFATDPDSQEVTIGRFTLWGRFNFRNLAEIDLFSFGIETPPDQELLNFNNFEDNPGKLALTALEVLNRKGLVDNNQQAQDVLTDYNNLIASGEEIRDSITAIQDRALEAFQSLNAEILTIDDEDVQLAVKASNLNETLKLLDDNEQFLPFSKVVIIMECNNAGDTTFSFDSSQIAFDLVKSKVRTNSLYGKFPLKLVNFVELDPNKPDSQPKGYLPVKTPLGSSSIPTSGFGLNFELNLGSLGALAGAAQFVVNLLVVWQPNSDGSQEKAQTFVGLRLPGIGGDVLGFPLQSVLKLSFKTVELIVDRSSNNAAYLLKIKKIALKLFVLSFPPNGQTEIVIFGNPDATDSNDAVGWYAAYAK
;
A
#
# COMPACT_ATOMS: atom_id res chain seq x y z
N VAL A 1 -72.42 30.18 -28.56
CA VAL A 1 -73.56 29.85 -29.46
C VAL A 1 -73.20 30.36 -30.85
N PRO A 2 -73.31 29.58 -31.96
CA PRO A 2 -73.59 28.13 -32.10
C PRO A 2 -72.39 27.34 -32.73
N VAL A 3 -72.08 26.07 -32.37
CA VAL A 3 -72.71 24.74 -32.66
C VAL A 3 -72.17 24.14 -33.97
N THR A 4 -71.39 23.05 -33.94
CA THR A 4 -71.76 21.60 -33.93
C THR A 4 -70.46 20.80 -33.63
N GLY A 5 -70.35 19.64 -32.97
CA GLY A 5 -71.26 18.62 -32.42
C GLY A 5 -70.59 17.24 -32.56
N LEU A 6 -70.24 16.58 -31.42
CA LEU A 6 -70.00 15.13 -31.13
C LEU A 6 -68.74 14.81 -30.27
N PRO A 7 -68.75 13.74 -29.43
CA PRO A 7 -68.05 13.68 -28.13
C PRO A 7 -66.78 12.81 -28.09
N ALA A 8 -66.26 12.67 -26.85
CA ALA A 8 -64.91 12.30 -26.43
C ALA A 8 -64.57 10.78 -26.39
N GLU A 9 -63.25 10.56 -26.33
CA GLU A 9 -62.49 9.35 -25.95
C GLU A 9 -62.31 8.24 -26.99
N GLU A 10 -61.26 8.37 -27.81
CA GLU A 10 -60.54 7.22 -28.37
C GLU A 10 -59.02 7.51 -28.32
N TYR A 11 -58.32 6.73 -27.50
CA TYR A 11 -56.85 6.68 -27.44
C TYR A 11 -56.32 5.76 -28.55
N LEU A 12 -55.33 6.22 -29.31
CA LEU A 12 -54.59 5.42 -30.30
C LEU A 12 -53.25 4.95 -29.70
N PRO A 13 -53.02 3.65 -29.45
CA PRO A 13 -51.69 3.13 -29.16
C PRO A 13 -50.90 2.90 -30.45
N LEU A 14 -49.59 3.09 -30.38
CA LEU A 14 -48.72 3.21 -31.55
C LEU A 14 -48.41 1.90 -32.29
N PHE A 15 -48.69 0.67 -31.81
CA PHE A 15 -48.73 -0.59 -32.61
C PHE A 15 -49.51 -1.76 -31.91
N PRO A 16 -50.04 -2.79 -32.63
CA PRO A 16 -51.13 -3.70 -32.17
C PRO A 16 -50.67 -5.17 -31.87
N TYR A 17 -51.25 -5.98 -30.96
CA TYR A 17 -52.50 -6.79 -31.10
C TYR A 17 -52.79 -7.62 -29.81
N GLY A 18 -54.07 -7.89 -29.50
CA GLY A 18 -54.57 -8.51 -28.26
C GLY A 18 -54.76 -10.04 -28.25
N GLY A 19 -55.27 -10.64 -27.15
CA GLY A 19 -55.92 -9.96 -26.01
C GLY A 19 -56.70 -10.88 -25.07
N VAL A 20 -57.05 -10.45 -23.84
CA VAL A 20 -57.81 -11.17 -22.75
C VAL A 20 -59.11 -10.46 -22.63
N SER A 21 -60.09 -11.15 -22.07
CA SER A 21 -61.42 -10.64 -21.85
C SER A 21 -61.86 -10.78 -20.37
N GLY A 22 -62.97 -10.11 -20.04
CA GLY A 22 -63.50 -9.98 -18.67
C GLY A 22 -62.93 -8.76 -17.93
N LYS A 23 -63.15 -8.63 -16.62
CA LYS A 23 -62.62 -7.47 -15.85
C LYS A 23 -61.09 -7.38 -15.80
N LEU A 24 -60.39 -8.41 -16.27
CA LEU A 24 -58.94 -8.48 -16.48
C LEU A 24 -58.56 -8.50 -17.97
N SER A 25 -59.46 -8.08 -18.85
CA SER A 25 -59.24 -8.01 -20.30
C SER A 25 -58.05 -7.13 -20.73
N HIS A 26 -57.59 -6.29 -19.82
CA HIS A 26 -56.64 -5.22 -20.08
C HIS A 26 -55.17 -5.73 -20.07
N TYR A 27 -54.93 -7.03 -19.76
CA TYR A 27 -53.59 -7.59 -19.51
C TYR A 27 -53.04 -8.65 -20.51
N GLN A 28 -53.74 -9.13 -21.56
CA GLN A 28 -53.25 -10.29 -22.37
C GLN A 28 -52.22 -9.95 -23.43
N GLN A 29 -51.77 -8.70 -23.53
CA GLN A 29 -50.60 -8.42 -24.35
C GLN A 29 -49.28 -8.80 -23.64
N MET A 30 -49.35 -9.33 -22.40
CA MET A 30 -48.25 -10.06 -21.79
C MET A 30 -48.08 -11.50 -22.33
N GLU A 31 -48.99 -12.06 -23.14
CA GLU A 31 -48.94 -13.50 -23.47
C GLU A 31 -49.06 -13.81 -24.97
N GLU A 32 -48.26 -14.77 -25.42
CA GLU A 32 -48.11 -15.26 -26.80
C GLU A 32 -47.37 -14.30 -27.74
N GLN A 33 -46.36 -13.70 -27.13
CA GLN A 33 -44.94 -13.88 -27.45
C GLN A 33 -44.67 -13.85 -28.92
N LEU A 34 -43.95 -12.83 -29.40
CA LEU A 34 -43.66 -12.81 -30.81
C LEU A 34 -44.97 -12.68 -31.64
N LEU A 35 -44.78 -12.31 -32.90
CA LEU A 35 -45.67 -12.31 -34.08
C LEU A 35 -47.18 -12.62 -33.96
N ASN A 36 -48.01 -11.61 -34.31
CA ASN A 36 -49.49 -11.69 -34.32
C ASN A 36 -50.13 -12.57 -35.44
N PRO A 37 -51.39 -13.03 -35.27
CA PRO A 37 -52.15 -13.91 -36.18
C PRO A 37 -52.40 -13.39 -37.62
N GLN A 38 -52.58 -12.09 -37.87
CA GLN A 38 -52.69 -11.53 -39.21
C GLN A 38 -51.37 -11.62 -39.99
N ARG A 39 -50.22 -11.53 -39.31
CA ARG A 39 -48.90 -11.77 -39.93
C ARG A 39 -48.68 -13.25 -40.22
N ARG A 40 -49.14 -14.16 -39.33
CA ARG A 40 -49.25 -15.60 -39.62
C ARG A 40 -50.15 -15.89 -40.82
N GLN A 41 -51.31 -15.24 -40.91
CA GLN A 41 -52.22 -15.34 -42.05
C GLN A 41 -51.60 -14.76 -43.32
N ARG A 42 -50.90 -13.62 -43.25
CA ARG A 42 -50.23 -13.00 -44.40
C ARG A 42 -48.99 -13.76 -44.86
N ILE A 43 -48.23 -14.38 -43.95
CA ILE A 43 -47.10 -15.28 -44.25
C ILE A 43 -47.61 -16.62 -44.82
N GLN A 44 -48.72 -17.17 -44.32
CA GLN A 44 -49.37 -18.34 -44.91
C GLN A 44 -50.00 -18.03 -46.28
N ILE A 45 -50.60 -16.85 -46.45
CA ILE A 45 -51.09 -16.35 -47.74
C ILE A 45 -49.91 -16.13 -48.69
N LEU A 46 -48.82 -15.49 -48.26
CA LEU A 46 -47.59 -15.27 -49.04
C LEU A 46 -46.88 -16.59 -49.40
N ALA A 47 -46.85 -17.59 -48.52
CA ALA A 47 -46.27 -18.91 -48.77
C ALA A 47 -47.17 -19.83 -49.63
N GLN A 48 -48.47 -19.54 -49.74
CA GLN A 48 -49.44 -20.25 -50.61
C GLN A 48 -49.71 -19.52 -51.94
N THR A 49 -49.28 -18.25 -52.07
CA THR A 49 -49.42 -17.42 -53.29
C THR A 49 -48.09 -17.08 -53.94
N ASP A 50 -46.97 -17.58 -53.40
CA ASP A 50 -45.67 -17.55 -54.06
C ASP A 50 -45.67 -18.54 -55.25
N ASN A 51 -46.03 -18.01 -56.41
CA ASN A 51 -45.88 -18.68 -57.70
C ASN A 51 -44.75 -18.05 -58.51
N THR A 52 -43.78 -17.40 -57.87
CA THR A 52 -42.70 -16.72 -58.58
C THR A 52 -41.76 -17.77 -59.19
N PRO A 53 -41.69 -17.88 -60.53
CA PRO A 53 -40.98 -18.97 -61.18
C PRO A 53 -39.47 -18.79 -61.11
N LEU A 54 -38.77 -19.89 -60.82
CA LEU A 54 -37.33 -20.06 -61.01
C LEU A 54 -37.01 -20.16 -62.51
N ILE A 55 -36.49 -19.09 -63.13
CA ILE A 55 -35.80 -19.07 -64.44
C ILE A 55 -34.82 -17.87 -64.38
N SER A 56 -33.49 -18.00 -64.41
CA SER A 56 -32.51 -18.66 -65.31
C SER A 56 -32.33 -17.99 -66.68
N THR A 57 -31.38 -17.04 -66.77
CA THR A 57 -30.49 -16.71 -67.92
C THR A 57 -29.62 -15.54 -67.46
N ALA A 58 -28.31 -15.65 -67.20
CA ALA A 58 -27.17 -16.06 -68.04
C ALA A 58 -26.92 -15.11 -69.23
N GLU A 59 -25.97 -14.19 -69.04
CA GLU A 59 -24.91 -13.74 -69.97
C GLU A 59 -24.05 -12.71 -69.19
N GLU A 60 -22.95 -13.11 -68.54
CA GLU A 60 -21.58 -13.28 -69.08
C GLU A 60 -21.02 -12.10 -69.87
N VAL A 61 -20.09 -11.35 -69.25
CA VAL A 61 -18.72 -11.04 -69.75
C VAL A 61 -17.87 -10.69 -68.50
N SER A 62 -17.13 -11.64 -67.91
CA SER A 62 -15.71 -11.92 -68.16
C SER A 62 -14.78 -10.70 -68.14
N SER A 63 -13.90 -10.60 -67.13
CA SER A 63 -12.44 -10.73 -67.29
C SER A 63 -11.68 -10.05 -66.14
N THR A 64 -11.21 -10.89 -65.21
CA THR A 64 -9.81 -11.00 -64.74
C THR A 64 -9.01 -9.77 -64.23
N PRO A 65 -8.00 -10.04 -63.38
CA PRO A 65 -7.56 -9.16 -62.31
C PRO A 65 -6.48 -8.19 -62.76
N VAL A 66 -6.43 -7.03 -62.10
CA VAL A 66 -5.28 -6.14 -62.16
C VAL A 66 -4.63 -6.09 -60.78
N THR A 67 -3.58 -6.88 -60.71
CA THR A 67 -2.40 -6.76 -59.87
C THR A 67 -1.86 -5.34 -59.72
N SER A 68 -1.25 -5.13 -58.55
CA SER A 68 -0.04 -4.32 -58.29
C SER A 68 -0.11 -2.81 -58.53
N LEU A 69 0.38 -2.05 -57.56
CA LEU A 69 1.67 -1.35 -57.60
C LEU A 69 1.76 -0.44 -56.35
N ASN A 70 2.66 -0.80 -55.43
CA ASN A 70 3.85 -0.02 -55.10
C ASN A 70 3.69 0.94 -53.91
N GLU A 71 4.08 0.47 -52.72
CA GLU A 71 5.27 1.05 -52.09
C GLU A 71 6.52 0.41 -52.75
N PRO A 72 7.71 1.04 -52.79
CA PRO A 72 8.18 2.09 -51.90
C PRO A 72 8.84 3.27 -52.64
N SER A 73 9.19 4.33 -51.90
CA SER A 73 10.58 4.75 -51.73
C SER A 73 10.78 6.26 -51.55
N VAL A 74 11.72 6.54 -50.64
CA VAL A 74 12.59 7.71 -50.52
C VAL A 74 11.95 9.04 -50.09
N SER A 75 11.99 9.28 -48.78
CA SER A 75 12.58 10.54 -48.31
C SER A 75 13.65 10.21 -47.28
N SER A 76 14.87 10.41 -47.72
CA SER A 76 16.12 10.35 -46.98
C SER A 76 16.12 11.27 -45.76
N ALA A 77 16.54 10.70 -44.62
CA ALA A 77 17.12 11.44 -43.50
C ALA A 77 18.31 12.31 -43.97
N PRO A 78 18.72 13.29 -43.15
CA PRO A 78 19.82 13.00 -42.23
C PRO A 78 19.52 13.45 -40.80
N MET A 79 19.78 12.60 -39.81
CA MET A 79 20.92 12.71 -38.89
C MET A 79 21.04 14.10 -38.24
N MET A 80 20.50 14.25 -37.01
CA MET A 80 21.06 15.18 -36.04
C MET A 80 22.32 14.55 -35.46
N ALA A 81 23.46 14.89 -36.06
CA ALA A 81 24.76 14.72 -35.45
C ALA A 81 24.97 15.85 -34.43
N ALA A 82 25.51 15.44 -33.27
CA ALA A 82 26.12 16.31 -32.30
C ALA A 82 27.14 17.24 -32.99
N ASN A 83 26.94 18.54 -32.83
CA ASN A 83 27.89 19.53 -33.31
C ASN A 83 28.84 19.89 -32.17
N THR A 84 29.98 19.21 -32.17
CA THR A 84 31.22 19.70 -31.60
C THR A 84 31.69 20.89 -32.43
N SER A 85 31.67 22.09 -31.87
CA SER A 85 32.40 23.23 -32.43
C SER A 85 33.41 23.72 -31.42
N ALA A 86 34.67 23.39 -31.74
CA ALA A 86 35.86 23.91 -31.13
C ALA A 86 35.89 25.44 -31.20
N THR A 87 35.99 26.08 -30.04
CA THR A 87 36.54 27.43 -29.91
C THR A 87 37.98 27.29 -29.42
N ALA A 88 38.93 27.65 -30.28
CA ALA A 88 40.32 27.85 -29.89
C ALA A 88 40.39 28.98 -28.84
N PRO A 89 41.09 28.80 -27.71
CA PRO A 89 41.28 29.89 -26.77
C PRO A 89 42.38 30.82 -27.27
N MET A 90 42.06 32.11 -27.37
CA MET A 90 43.03 33.18 -27.46
C MET A 90 43.88 33.19 -26.19
N MET A 91 45.20 33.25 -26.39
CA MET A 91 46.18 33.45 -25.33
C MET A 91 45.90 34.76 -24.57
N ALA A 92 45.43 34.64 -23.34
CA ALA A 92 45.53 35.66 -22.31
C ALA A 92 46.32 35.05 -21.16
N ALA A 93 47.57 35.50 -21.02
CA ALA A 93 48.44 35.14 -19.92
C ALA A 93 47.81 35.63 -18.61
N ASN A 94 47.29 34.70 -17.82
CA ASN A 94 47.02 34.92 -16.42
C ASN A 94 47.84 33.88 -15.65
N THR A 95 48.90 34.35 -15.02
CA THR A 95 49.77 33.60 -14.12
C THR A 95 48.94 33.14 -12.91
N ALA A 96 48.42 31.91 -12.99
CA ALA A 96 48.08 31.12 -11.82
C ALA A 96 49.38 30.48 -11.30
N PRO A 97 49.62 30.44 -9.98
CA PRO A 97 50.75 29.71 -9.46
C PRO A 97 50.57 28.24 -9.80
N THR A 98 51.55 27.65 -10.49
CA THR A 98 51.76 26.22 -10.52
C THR A 98 51.88 25.75 -9.08
N VAL A 99 50.85 25.05 -8.58
CA VAL A 99 50.98 24.19 -7.41
C VAL A 99 51.89 23.07 -7.88
N GLU A 100 53.14 23.06 -7.40
CA GLU A 100 54.01 21.90 -7.55
C GLU A 100 53.28 20.71 -6.89
N GLU A 101 53.00 19.65 -7.65
CA GLU A 101 52.56 18.38 -7.05
C GLU A 101 53.70 17.94 -6.13
N GLU A 102 53.50 18.05 -4.80
CA GLU A 102 54.46 17.53 -3.84
C GLU A 102 54.63 16.04 -4.09
N GLU A 103 55.86 15.61 -4.43
CA GLU A 103 56.17 14.20 -4.60
C GLU A 103 55.76 13.42 -3.32
N SER A 104 54.93 12.39 -3.48
CA SER A 104 54.46 11.54 -2.38
C SER A 104 55.00 10.13 -2.53
N ILE A 105 55.24 9.48 -1.39
CA ILE A 105 55.82 8.14 -1.33
C ILE A 105 54.74 7.18 -0.83
N THR A 106 54.45 6.14 -1.60
CA THR A 106 53.46 5.13 -1.22
C THR A 106 54.16 3.83 -0.78
N GLY A 107 53.69 3.25 0.32
CA GLY A 107 54.21 2.00 0.89
C GLY A 107 53.16 1.31 1.77
N THR A 108 53.58 0.26 2.47
CA THR A 108 52.74 -0.43 3.46
C THR A 108 53.31 -0.29 4.87
N THR A 109 52.45 -0.19 5.87
CA THR A 109 52.85 -0.27 7.29
C THR A 109 53.30 -1.69 7.65
N ALA A 110 53.86 -1.89 8.84
CA ALA A 110 54.21 -3.22 9.35
C ALA A 110 52.99 -4.15 9.51
N GLN A 111 51.79 -3.57 9.60
CA GLN A 111 50.50 -4.27 9.70
C GLN A 111 49.86 -4.50 8.32
N GLY A 112 50.55 -4.12 7.24
CA GLY A 112 50.07 -4.31 5.86
C GLY A 112 49.06 -3.27 5.37
N LEU A 113 48.92 -2.13 6.06
CA LEU A 113 48.03 -1.05 5.63
C LEU A 113 48.71 -0.16 4.58
N LEU A 114 47.97 0.25 3.54
CA LEU A 114 48.49 1.17 2.54
C LEU A 114 48.65 2.58 3.13
N ALA A 115 49.84 3.14 3.00
CA ALA A 115 50.18 4.46 3.52
C ALA A 115 50.85 5.31 2.43
N THR A 116 50.43 6.56 2.35
CA THR A 116 51.04 7.60 1.50
C THR A 116 51.67 8.66 2.40
N TYR A 117 52.94 8.96 2.15
CA TYR A 117 53.76 9.89 2.94
C TYR A 117 54.15 11.10 2.11
N SER A 118 54.41 12.22 2.77
CA SER A 118 55.18 13.32 2.19
C SER A 118 56.59 12.85 1.80
N SER A 119 57.22 13.49 0.82
CA SER A 119 58.58 13.15 0.35
C SER A 119 59.64 13.22 1.48
N ASP A 120 59.42 14.04 2.51
CA ASP A 120 60.27 14.15 3.69
C ASP A 120 59.89 13.18 4.84
N TYR A 121 58.84 12.38 4.66
CA TYR A 121 58.25 11.46 5.66
C TYR A 121 57.76 12.12 6.96
N GLU A 122 57.71 13.45 7.05
CA GLU A 122 57.22 14.14 8.25
C GLU A 122 55.70 14.01 8.43
N THR A 123 54.96 13.82 7.34
CA THR A 123 53.52 13.61 7.37
C THR A 123 53.17 12.29 6.69
N LEU A 124 52.27 11.52 7.32
CA LEU A 124 51.58 10.43 6.66
C LEU A 124 50.27 11.03 6.12
N ASN A 125 50.31 11.40 4.84
CA ASN A 125 49.21 12.09 4.15
C ASN A 125 47.93 11.27 4.12
N LYS A 126 48.04 9.94 3.94
CA LYS A 126 46.88 9.03 3.93
C LYS A 126 47.21 7.66 4.48
N LEU A 127 46.42 7.16 5.44
CA LEU A 127 46.44 5.78 5.92
C LEU A 127 45.11 5.13 5.55
N LEU A 128 45.12 4.20 4.60
CA LEU A 128 43.92 3.50 4.18
C LEU A 128 43.47 2.49 5.24
N LEU A 129 42.22 2.61 5.69
CA LEU A 129 41.58 1.68 6.63
C LEU A 129 40.75 0.64 5.87
N ALA A 130 39.93 1.10 4.94
CA ALA A 130 39.11 0.26 4.08
C ALA A 130 38.83 0.93 2.73
N LYS A 131 38.40 0.15 1.75
CA LYS A 131 37.85 0.60 0.48
C LYS A 131 36.47 -0.02 0.31
N ASP A 132 35.46 0.82 0.16
CA ASP A 132 34.07 0.43 0.27
C ASP A 132 33.50 -0.17 -1.03
N THR A 133 32.20 -0.51 -1.07
CA THR A 133 31.58 -1.11 -2.27
C THR A 133 31.46 -0.16 -3.46
N GLU A 134 31.60 1.15 -3.25
CA GLU A 134 31.62 2.17 -4.30
C GLU A 134 33.05 2.54 -4.72
N GLY A 135 34.05 1.89 -4.12
CA GLY A 135 35.47 2.16 -4.37
C GLY A 135 35.99 3.39 -3.61
N ILE A 136 35.19 3.96 -2.71
CA ILE A 136 35.56 5.11 -1.88
C ILE A 136 36.45 4.62 -0.74
N SER A 137 37.51 5.37 -0.48
CA SER A 137 38.41 5.07 0.63
C SER A 137 37.83 5.58 1.95
N LEU A 138 37.99 4.76 2.98
CA LEU A 138 37.90 5.16 4.37
C LEU A 138 39.33 5.30 4.90
N SER A 139 39.73 6.49 5.33
CA SER A 139 41.14 6.75 5.67
C SER A 139 41.35 7.80 6.74
N PHE A 140 42.47 7.65 7.46
CA PHE A 140 43.04 8.75 8.21
C PHE A 140 43.93 9.61 7.31
N GLN A 141 43.94 10.92 7.53
CA GLN A 141 44.66 11.89 6.71
C GLN A 141 45.59 12.77 7.55
N ASP A 142 46.67 13.21 6.90
CA ASP A 142 47.62 14.21 7.41
C ASP A 142 48.18 13.92 8.83
N LEU A 143 48.51 12.65 9.12
CA LEU A 143 49.04 12.25 10.41
C LEU A 143 50.50 12.71 10.58
N GLU A 144 50.69 13.73 11.40
CA GLU A 144 52.01 14.29 11.70
C GLU A 144 52.87 13.30 12.48
N ARG A 145 54.20 13.39 12.31
CA ARG A 145 55.19 12.52 12.93
C ARG A 145 55.02 12.31 14.44
N ARG A 146 54.53 13.33 15.17
CA ARG A 146 54.34 13.30 16.62
C ARG A 146 52.88 13.10 17.06
N SER A 147 51.97 12.87 16.13
CA SER A 147 50.58 12.59 16.48
C SER A 147 50.46 11.24 17.21
N ASN A 148 49.61 11.20 18.23
CA ASN A 148 49.34 9.97 19.00
C ASN A 148 48.82 8.85 18.08
N LEU A 149 48.01 9.20 17.08
CA LEU A 149 47.44 8.25 16.12
C LEU A 149 48.53 7.62 15.25
N ARG A 150 49.47 8.40 14.69
CA ARG A 150 50.60 7.83 13.93
C ARG A 150 51.46 6.93 14.81
N SER A 151 51.68 7.30 16.07
CA SER A 151 52.42 6.47 17.02
C SER A 151 51.73 5.13 17.27
N ALA A 152 50.42 5.12 17.48
CA ALA A 152 49.63 3.90 17.69
C ALA A 152 49.72 2.94 16.49
N PHE A 153 49.55 3.47 15.27
CA PHE A 153 49.66 2.68 14.03
C PHE A 153 51.11 2.28 13.67
N GLY A 154 52.11 2.82 14.36
CA GLY A 154 53.50 2.39 14.23
C GLY A 154 53.87 1.18 15.10
N SER A 155 53.00 0.74 16.01
CA SER A 155 53.27 -0.35 16.95
C SER A 155 53.21 -1.72 16.28
N ASN A 156 54.20 -2.59 16.54
CA ASN A 156 54.21 -3.98 16.04
C ASN A 156 53.09 -4.85 16.64
N GLN A 157 52.45 -4.42 17.72
CA GLN A 157 51.39 -5.13 18.43
C GLN A 157 50.13 -4.25 18.49
N MET A 158 49.64 -3.84 17.33
CA MET A 158 48.59 -2.82 17.26
C MET A 158 47.21 -3.36 17.66
N PHE A 159 46.72 -2.89 18.80
CA PHE A 159 45.32 -2.94 19.20
C PHE A 159 44.88 -1.58 19.75
N LEU A 160 43.96 -0.94 19.06
CA LEU A 160 43.53 0.42 19.37
C LEU A 160 42.03 0.45 19.59
N VAL A 161 41.60 1.05 20.70
CA VAL A 161 40.20 1.31 21.03
C VAL A 161 40.02 2.81 21.14
N ILE A 162 39.08 3.36 20.38
CA ILE A 162 38.77 4.79 20.38
C ILE A 162 37.30 4.97 20.78
N THR A 163 37.09 5.67 21.89
CA THR A 163 35.75 6.10 22.36
C THR A 163 35.63 7.60 22.49
N ASP A 164 36.75 8.32 22.56
CA ASP A 164 36.77 9.79 22.55
C ASP A 164 36.96 10.31 21.10
N PRO A 165 35.92 10.89 20.46
CA PRO A 165 36.06 11.44 19.11
C PRO A 165 37.05 12.62 19.05
N ASN A 166 37.30 13.33 20.16
CA ASN A 166 38.26 14.43 20.19
C ASN A 166 39.71 13.96 20.05
N SER A 167 39.99 12.69 20.34
CA SER A 167 41.32 12.09 20.15
C SER A 167 41.72 12.00 18.66
N LEU A 168 40.76 12.16 17.75
CA LEU A 168 40.94 12.22 16.30
C LEU A 168 41.08 13.65 15.77
N LYS A 169 41.17 14.64 16.66
CA LYS A 169 41.29 16.06 16.35
C LYS A 169 42.48 16.70 17.09
N THR A 170 42.96 17.82 16.58
CA THR A 170 43.86 18.71 17.32
C THR A 170 43.22 20.09 17.49
N PHE A 171 43.45 20.70 18.64
CA PHE A 171 42.82 21.96 19.03
C PHE A 171 43.86 23.04 19.25
N ASP A 172 43.48 24.28 18.96
CA ASP A 172 44.29 25.44 19.34
C ASP A 172 44.27 25.62 20.86
N THR A 173 45.45 25.53 21.46
CA THR A 173 45.62 25.73 22.91
C THR A 173 45.52 27.19 23.35
N SER A 174 45.42 28.13 22.40
CA SER A 174 45.46 29.58 22.66
C SER A 174 44.09 30.29 22.69
N GLU A 175 43.01 29.76 22.07
CA GLU A 175 41.62 30.29 22.11
C GLU A 175 40.52 29.20 21.81
N PRO A 176 39.20 29.39 22.10
CA PRO A 176 38.28 28.27 22.36
C PRO A 176 37.22 27.93 21.29
N PRO A 177 36.84 26.64 21.21
CA PRO A 177 37.69 25.65 20.58
C PRO A 177 37.72 25.87 19.07
N GLN A 178 38.89 26.19 18.52
CA GLN A 178 39.13 26.09 17.08
C GLN A 178 39.83 24.75 16.82
N VAL A 179 39.22 23.91 15.98
CA VAL A 179 39.84 22.68 15.50
C VAL A 179 40.94 23.09 14.52
N ILE A 180 42.19 22.72 14.83
CA ILE A 180 43.33 22.95 13.94
C ILE A 180 43.35 21.87 12.85
N LYS A 181 43.04 20.63 13.22
CA LYS A 181 43.15 19.48 12.31
C LYS A 181 42.21 18.35 12.69
N GLU A 182 41.65 17.70 11.68
CA GLU A 182 40.89 16.46 11.81
C GLU A 182 41.58 15.35 11.05
N TYR A 183 41.78 14.21 11.70
CA TYR A 183 42.48 13.11 11.09
C TYR A 183 41.55 12.16 10.32
N PHE A 184 40.23 12.19 10.54
CA PHE A 184 39.30 11.23 9.95
C PHE A 184 38.29 11.91 9.02
N LEU A 185 38.76 12.36 7.85
CA LEU A 185 37.94 13.11 6.88
C LEU A 185 37.21 12.21 5.88
N GLU A 186 37.85 11.11 5.47
CA GLU A 186 37.23 10.06 4.64
C GLU A 186 36.56 9.06 5.59
N ASN A 187 35.36 9.40 6.06
CA ASN A 187 34.72 8.80 7.23
C ASN A 187 33.30 8.26 6.98
N LEU A 188 32.90 8.12 5.72
CA LEU A 188 31.64 7.50 5.34
C LEU A 188 31.93 6.12 4.75
N LEU A 189 31.32 5.08 5.32
CA LEU A 189 31.47 3.71 4.82
C LEU A 189 30.19 3.29 4.09
N THR A 190 30.31 2.85 2.84
CA THR A 190 29.17 2.36 2.06
C THR A 190 29.23 0.85 1.82
N ILE A 191 28.12 0.15 2.09
CA ILE A 191 27.96 -1.28 1.79
C ILE A 191 26.67 -1.48 0.99
N VAL A 192 26.78 -1.68 -0.33
CA VAL A 192 25.64 -1.93 -1.23
C VAL A 192 24.55 -0.85 -1.10
N GLY A 193 24.95 0.41 -1.17
CA GLY A 193 24.07 1.58 -1.06
C GLY A 193 23.70 2.01 0.37
N TRP A 194 23.97 1.18 1.38
CA TRP A 194 23.79 1.55 2.80
C TRP A 194 25.00 2.34 3.29
N LYS A 195 24.76 3.50 3.90
CA LYS A 195 25.84 4.40 4.34
C LYS A 195 25.90 4.52 5.85
N PHE A 196 27.11 4.43 6.39
CA PHE A 196 27.39 4.47 7.83
C PHE A 196 28.35 5.62 8.15
N ASN A 197 27.95 6.46 9.12
CA ASN A 197 28.62 7.71 9.45
C ASN A 197 29.66 7.48 10.55
N LEU A 198 30.93 7.40 10.17
CA LEU A 198 32.05 7.30 11.11
C LEU A 198 32.69 8.66 11.40
N ASN A 199 32.10 9.77 10.94
CA ASN A 199 32.56 11.11 11.27
C ASN A 199 32.54 11.32 12.80
N PRO A 200 33.68 11.64 13.44
CA PRO A 200 33.77 11.87 14.88
C PRO A 200 32.74 12.86 15.46
N ASP A 201 32.28 13.84 14.68
CA ASP A 201 31.26 14.81 15.12
C ASP A 201 29.85 14.22 15.24
N ASN A 202 29.59 13.11 14.56
CA ASN A 202 28.30 12.43 14.54
C ASN A 202 28.32 11.14 15.37
N TRP A 203 29.38 10.90 16.15
CA TRP A 203 29.46 9.74 17.02
C TRP A 203 28.39 9.82 18.11
N ARG A 204 27.81 8.67 18.42
CA ARG A 204 26.91 8.52 19.56
C ARG A 204 27.76 8.65 20.83
N VAL A 205 27.52 9.68 21.61
CA VAL A 205 28.22 9.93 22.88
C VAL A 205 27.21 10.11 24.01
N ASN A 206 27.61 9.78 25.24
CA ASN A 206 26.81 9.92 26.47
C ASN A 206 25.40 9.30 26.41
N GLN A 207 25.25 8.18 25.70
CA GLN A 207 23.99 7.44 25.60
C GLN A 207 23.65 6.78 26.95
N SER A 208 22.39 6.91 27.38
CA SER A 208 21.92 6.45 28.69
C SER A 208 21.84 4.92 28.80
N ASP A 209 21.59 4.23 27.70
CA ASP A 209 21.67 2.77 27.55
C ASP A 209 23.11 2.27 27.36
N GLY A 210 24.06 3.21 27.36
CA GLY A 210 25.46 2.98 27.14
C GLY A 210 25.85 2.92 25.68
N SER A 211 24.96 2.97 24.68
CA SER A 211 25.17 2.76 23.22
C SER A 211 26.11 3.77 22.49
N ASN A 212 27.21 4.16 23.14
CA ASN A 212 28.24 5.03 22.56
C ASN A 212 28.98 4.35 21.41
N THR A 213 29.33 5.14 20.39
CA THR A 213 30.16 4.69 19.26
C THR A 213 31.56 4.31 19.75
N VAL A 214 32.07 3.18 19.26
CA VAL A 214 33.43 2.71 19.58
C VAL A 214 34.09 2.26 18.28
N LEU A 215 35.32 2.73 18.02
CA LEU A 215 36.12 2.26 16.89
C LEU A 215 37.27 1.39 17.41
N ILE A 216 37.40 0.18 16.87
CA ILE A 216 38.39 -0.82 17.30
C ILE A 216 39.22 -1.25 16.09
N PHE A 217 40.53 -1.29 16.27
CA PHE A 217 41.49 -1.87 15.34
C PHE A 217 42.23 -3.01 16.00
N LYS A 218 42.40 -4.13 15.30
CA LYS A 218 43.09 -5.31 15.81
C LYS A 218 43.98 -5.92 14.75
N PHE A 219 45.29 -5.99 15.04
CA PHE A 219 46.30 -6.61 14.19
C PHE A 219 47.26 -7.50 15.01
N LEU A 220 46.83 -7.96 16.19
CA LEU A 220 47.53 -8.99 16.97
C LEU A 220 46.97 -10.39 16.70
N ASP A 221 47.87 -11.37 16.72
CA ASP A 221 47.58 -12.81 16.63
C ASP A 221 47.04 -13.40 17.95
N LYS A 222 45.99 -12.80 18.50
CA LYS A 222 45.29 -13.22 19.74
C LYS A 222 43.77 -13.00 19.56
N PRO A 223 42.87 -13.77 20.20
CA PRO A 223 41.43 -13.50 20.11
C PRO A 223 41.09 -12.09 20.61
N LEU A 224 40.19 -11.39 19.93
CA LEU A 224 39.79 -10.02 20.30
C LEU A 224 39.30 -9.95 21.74
N LEU A 225 38.49 -10.93 22.17
CA LEU A 225 37.97 -10.99 23.54
C LEU A 225 39.08 -11.09 24.60
N ASP A 226 40.16 -11.83 24.31
CA ASP A 226 41.29 -11.97 25.23
C ASP A 226 42.21 -10.74 25.24
N ILE A 227 42.21 -9.95 24.17
CA ILE A 227 42.91 -8.65 24.12
C ILE A 227 42.11 -7.61 24.88
N LEU A 228 40.78 -7.57 24.69
CA LEU A 228 39.89 -6.66 25.41
C LEU A 228 40.02 -6.81 26.92
N LYS A 229 40.13 -8.04 27.44
CA LYS A 229 40.29 -8.31 28.89
C LYS A 229 41.58 -7.74 29.49
N ASP A 230 42.60 -7.48 28.68
CA ASP A 230 43.92 -7.00 29.11
C ASP A 230 44.20 -5.60 28.56
N THR A 231 43.84 -4.57 29.33
CA THR A 231 44.00 -3.16 28.94
C THR A 231 45.47 -2.74 28.78
N ALA A 232 46.44 -3.55 29.23
CA ALA A 232 47.85 -3.28 28.97
C ALA A 232 48.26 -3.53 27.51
N LEU A 233 47.43 -4.25 26.75
CA LEU A 233 47.60 -4.46 25.30
C LEU A 233 46.96 -3.37 24.46
N TRP A 234 46.27 -2.40 25.08
CA TRP A 234 45.61 -1.31 24.36
C TRP A 234 46.61 -0.20 24.10
N GLU A 235 46.63 0.30 22.87
CA GLU A 235 47.45 1.43 22.47
C GLU A 235 46.90 2.72 23.07
N GLN A 236 47.68 3.34 23.97
CA GLN A 236 47.41 4.67 24.57
C GLN A 236 45.95 4.85 25.06
N PRO A 237 45.42 3.98 25.94
CA PRO A 237 44.02 4.04 26.39
C PRO A 237 43.71 5.32 27.19
N ASP A 238 44.73 5.95 27.78
CA ASP A 238 44.70 7.27 28.42
C ASP A 238 44.48 8.43 27.43
N VAL A 239 44.69 8.19 26.13
CA VAL A 239 44.46 9.17 25.06
C VAL A 239 43.14 8.90 24.32
N PHE A 240 42.91 7.65 23.91
CA PHE A 240 41.82 7.31 22.98
C PHE A 240 40.52 6.88 23.65
N VAL A 241 40.58 6.47 24.93
CA VAL A 241 39.41 5.99 25.68
C VAL A 241 38.97 7.01 26.72
N ALA A 242 39.90 7.44 27.58
CA ALA A 242 39.60 8.26 28.74
C ALA A 242 40.63 9.38 28.90
N ASN A 243 40.29 10.60 28.47
CA ASN A 243 41.12 11.79 28.65
C ASN A 243 40.65 12.59 29.88
N ASP A 244 40.78 12.00 31.07
CA ASP A 244 40.45 12.64 32.34
C ASP A 244 41.72 13.08 33.07
N ALA A 245 41.74 14.30 33.59
CA ALA A 245 42.88 14.85 34.33
C ALA A 245 43.13 14.11 35.66
N ASN A 246 42.14 13.39 36.18
CA ASN A 246 42.24 12.56 37.37
C ASN A 246 42.61 11.11 36.98
N PRO A 247 43.79 10.60 37.40
CA PRO A 247 44.23 9.24 37.05
C PRO A 247 43.29 8.13 37.57
N GLN A 248 42.64 8.32 38.72
CA GLN A 248 41.68 7.34 39.23
C GLN A 248 40.41 7.28 38.39
N THR A 249 39.89 8.44 37.98
CA THR A 249 38.72 8.52 37.09
C THR A 249 39.04 7.92 35.72
N GLN A 250 40.21 8.24 35.16
CA GLN A 250 40.68 7.69 33.90
C GLN A 250 40.74 6.14 33.93
N VAL A 251 41.37 5.56 34.97
CA VAL A 251 41.43 4.10 35.13
C VAL A 251 40.04 3.49 35.27
N GLN A 252 39.10 4.18 35.92
CA GLN A 252 37.73 3.73 36.07
C GLN A 252 36.98 3.73 34.74
N GLN A 253 37.07 4.80 33.95
CA GLN A 253 36.46 4.92 32.62
C GLN A 253 37.00 3.85 31.65
N ILE A 254 38.31 3.60 31.65
CA ILE A 254 38.92 2.53 30.84
C ILE A 254 38.35 1.16 31.22
N LYS A 255 38.17 0.89 32.52
CA LYS A 255 37.56 -0.36 33.00
C LYS A 255 36.10 -0.49 32.58
N GLU A 256 35.32 0.59 32.63
CA GLU A 256 33.91 0.58 32.22
C GLU A 256 33.77 0.28 30.72
N VAL A 257 34.60 0.91 29.88
CA VAL A 257 34.65 0.62 28.43
C VAL A 257 35.07 -0.82 28.20
N ARG A 258 36.12 -1.30 28.89
CA ARG A 258 36.56 -2.70 28.85
C ARG A 258 35.41 -3.66 29.16
N ASP A 259 34.77 -3.49 30.32
CA ASP A 259 33.72 -4.40 30.80
C ASP A 259 32.53 -4.44 29.85
N ARG A 260 32.17 -3.27 29.30
CA ARG A 260 31.12 -3.18 28.28
C ARG A 260 31.48 -3.92 27.00
N LEU A 261 32.69 -3.71 26.46
CA LEU A 261 33.14 -4.37 25.24
C LEU A 261 33.28 -5.88 25.44
N VAL A 262 33.87 -6.32 26.55
CA VAL A 262 33.98 -7.74 26.91
C VAL A 262 32.59 -8.38 26.95
N LYS A 263 31.64 -7.76 27.65
CA LYS A 263 30.26 -8.25 27.72
C LYS A 263 29.61 -8.32 26.34
N PHE A 264 29.75 -7.29 25.51
CA PHE A 264 29.19 -7.25 24.16
C PHE A 264 29.63 -8.44 23.29
N PHE A 265 30.92 -8.77 23.30
CA PHE A 265 31.43 -9.93 22.56
C PHE A 265 31.11 -11.27 23.23
N GLU A 266 31.08 -11.35 24.56
CA GLU A 266 30.65 -12.56 25.29
C GLU A 266 29.18 -12.90 25.03
N ASP A 267 28.28 -11.92 25.05
CA ASP A 267 26.85 -12.09 24.76
C ASP A 267 26.63 -12.60 23.33
N ALA A 268 27.40 -12.08 22.36
CA ALA A 268 27.36 -12.56 20.98
C ALA A 268 27.84 -14.02 20.85
N ILE A 269 28.95 -14.37 21.52
CA ILE A 269 29.48 -15.74 21.53
C ILE A 269 28.50 -16.69 22.23
N ALA A 270 27.89 -16.27 23.34
CA ALA A 270 26.91 -17.06 24.06
C ALA A 270 25.67 -17.32 23.19
N THR A 271 25.11 -16.27 22.58
CA THR A 271 23.94 -16.36 21.70
C THR A 271 24.21 -17.27 20.50
N ALA A 272 25.36 -17.12 19.83
CA ALA A 272 25.72 -17.95 18.67
C ALA A 272 25.85 -19.45 19.01
N ASN A 273 26.18 -19.79 20.26
CA ASN A 273 26.39 -21.16 20.72
C ASN A 273 25.20 -21.73 21.52
N ASP A 274 24.15 -20.95 21.76
CA ASP A 274 22.98 -21.39 22.54
C ASP A 274 22.05 -22.25 21.66
N PRO A 275 21.91 -23.56 21.93
CA PRO A 275 21.00 -24.41 21.18
C PRO A 275 19.52 -24.01 21.34
N ASN A 276 19.17 -23.24 22.38
CA ASN A 276 17.80 -22.79 22.63
C ASN A 276 17.47 -21.45 21.97
N ALA A 277 18.47 -20.69 21.52
CA ALA A 277 18.24 -19.45 20.77
C ALA A 277 17.56 -19.76 19.42
N SER A 278 16.84 -18.80 18.83
CA SER A 278 16.30 -18.99 17.49
C SER A 278 17.44 -19.09 16.46
N GLU A 279 17.22 -19.79 15.35
CA GLU A 279 18.21 -19.87 14.25
C GLU A 279 18.61 -18.47 13.77
N LYS A 280 17.62 -17.58 13.63
CA LYS A 280 17.82 -16.18 13.28
C LYS A 280 18.74 -15.45 14.25
N ASP A 281 18.59 -15.65 15.56
CA ASP A 281 19.41 -14.98 16.56
C ASP A 281 20.84 -15.52 16.58
N ARG A 282 21.00 -16.84 16.40
CA ARG A 282 22.32 -17.46 16.24
C ARG A 282 23.06 -16.93 15.02
N ASP A 283 22.39 -16.88 13.87
CA ASP A 283 22.96 -16.41 12.60
C ASP A 283 23.33 -14.92 12.67
N ASN A 284 22.52 -14.13 13.36
CA ASN A 284 22.80 -12.72 13.63
C ASN A 284 24.05 -12.51 14.49
N ALA A 285 24.20 -13.32 15.54
CA ALA A 285 25.32 -13.23 16.47
C ALA A 285 26.62 -13.82 15.89
N ALA A 286 26.52 -14.75 14.94
CA ALA A 286 27.65 -15.53 14.45
C ALA A 286 28.81 -14.70 13.86
N PRO A 287 28.61 -13.66 13.01
CA PRO A 287 29.72 -12.85 12.52
C PRO A 287 30.48 -12.15 13.64
N LEU A 288 29.78 -11.56 14.60
CA LEU A 288 30.38 -10.86 15.72
C LEU A 288 31.10 -11.83 16.67
N ALA A 289 30.52 -13.01 16.90
CA ALA A 289 31.16 -14.08 17.66
C ALA A 289 32.47 -14.55 17.01
N ARG A 290 32.52 -14.64 15.67
CA ARG A 290 33.75 -14.95 14.92
C ARG A 290 34.81 -13.85 15.08
N VAL A 291 34.41 -12.58 14.99
CA VAL A 291 35.32 -11.44 15.24
C VAL A 291 35.89 -11.49 16.66
N GLY A 292 35.05 -11.77 17.66
CA GLY A 292 35.43 -11.86 19.07
C GLY A 292 36.40 -13.01 19.40
N SER A 293 36.17 -14.19 18.81
CA SER A 293 36.86 -15.44 19.17
C SER A 293 38.02 -15.82 18.25
N SER A 294 38.12 -15.25 17.05
CA SER A 294 39.14 -15.63 16.07
C SER A 294 40.52 -15.05 16.39
N THR A 295 41.53 -15.92 16.43
CA THR A 295 42.95 -15.53 16.46
C THR A 295 43.39 -14.88 15.15
N PHE A 296 42.77 -15.23 14.02
CA PHE A 296 43.19 -14.85 12.68
C PHE A 296 42.50 -13.61 12.12
N TRP A 297 41.43 -13.15 12.77
CA TRP A 297 40.76 -11.94 12.32
C TRP A 297 41.66 -10.72 12.59
N SER A 298 41.93 -9.93 11.55
CA SER A 298 42.60 -8.64 11.65
C SER A 298 41.84 -7.62 10.81
N GLY A 299 41.69 -6.41 11.32
CA GLY A 299 40.89 -5.38 10.66
C GLY A 299 40.36 -4.32 11.61
N MET A 300 39.27 -3.68 11.19
CA MET A 300 38.57 -2.66 11.95
C MET A 300 37.12 -3.06 12.21
N ILE A 301 36.59 -2.65 13.35
CA ILE A 301 35.15 -2.72 13.64
C ILE A 301 34.74 -1.46 14.40
N ALA A 302 33.67 -0.83 13.94
CA ALA A 302 33.00 0.26 14.61
C ALA A 302 31.66 -0.24 15.16
N LEU A 303 31.38 0.06 16.42
CA LEU A 303 30.16 -0.33 17.14
C LEU A 303 29.24 0.87 17.30
N ASN A 304 27.93 0.65 17.33
CA ASN A 304 26.89 1.69 17.51
C ASN A 304 27.11 2.87 16.56
N VAL A 305 27.07 2.61 15.26
CA VAL A 305 27.40 3.60 14.23
C VAL A 305 26.11 4.24 13.71
N ALA A 306 26.03 5.56 13.82
CA ALA A 306 24.91 6.32 13.28
C ALA A 306 24.86 6.24 11.75
N LEU A 307 23.67 6.38 11.18
CA LEU A 307 23.48 6.57 9.75
C LEU A 307 23.39 8.08 9.44
N PRO A 308 23.84 8.55 8.26
CA PRO A 308 23.55 9.92 7.82
C PRO A 308 22.04 10.15 7.70
N ALA A 309 21.55 11.32 8.12
CA ALA A 309 20.11 11.62 8.21
C ALA A 309 19.35 11.53 6.87
N ASP A 310 19.97 11.89 5.73
CA ASP A 310 19.29 11.94 4.42
C ASP A 310 19.83 10.92 3.39
N LEU A 311 20.84 10.11 3.79
CA LEU A 311 21.62 9.28 2.86
C LEU A 311 21.93 7.89 3.41
N GLY A 312 21.38 7.53 4.57
CA GLY A 312 21.70 6.28 5.25
C GLY A 312 21.17 5.05 4.53
N LEU A 313 19.96 5.14 3.99
CA LEU A 313 19.30 4.05 3.29
C LEU A 313 19.51 4.14 1.77
N PRO A 314 19.52 2.99 1.06
CA PRO A 314 19.41 2.96 -0.40
C PRO A 314 18.18 3.75 -0.88
N GLN A 315 18.27 4.35 -2.07
CA GLN A 315 17.22 5.22 -2.63
C GLN A 315 15.82 4.56 -2.64
N GLU A 316 15.75 3.27 -2.95
CA GLU A 316 14.50 2.49 -2.98
C GLU A 316 13.83 2.35 -1.61
N LEU A 317 14.59 2.51 -0.53
CA LEU A 317 14.15 2.37 0.86
C LEU A 317 13.99 3.70 1.58
N ARG A 318 14.27 4.83 0.94
CA ARG A 318 14.37 6.11 1.65
C ARG A 318 13.06 6.51 2.34
N ALA A 319 11.89 6.16 1.79
CA ALA A 319 10.62 6.43 2.46
C ALA A 319 10.43 5.65 3.79
N LEU A 320 11.27 4.67 4.10
CA LEU A 320 11.28 4.03 5.42
C LEU A 320 11.75 4.99 6.53
N GLU A 321 12.63 5.95 6.21
CA GLU A 321 13.14 6.94 7.18
C GLU A 321 11.98 7.72 7.82
N CYS A 322 10.93 7.99 7.04
CA CYS A 322 9.69 8.66 7.49
C CYS A 322 8.90 7.86 8.54
N GLY A 323 9.11 6.55 8.61
CA GLY A 323 8.45 5.66 9.56
C GLY A 323 9.26 5.38 10.83
N ILE A 324 10.51 5.88 10.93
CA ILE A 324 11.37 5.70 12.10
C ILE A 324 10.93 6.69 13.19
N GLN A 325 10.31 6.20 14.27
CA GLN A 325 9.75 7.08 15.31
C GLN A 325 10.80 7.60 16.31
N ASN A 326 11.88 6.84 16.51
CA ASN A 326 12.97 7.20 17.40
C ASN A 326 14.31 7.10 16.67
N ALA A 327 14.79 8.24 16.16
CA ALA A 327 16.06 8.33 15.47
C ALA A 327 17.25 7.94 16.35
N ASP A 328 17.17 8.13 17.67
CA ASP A 328 18.23 7.70 18.60
C ASP A 328 18.35 6.18 18.66
N ASN A 329 17.32 5.43 18.29
CA ASN A 329 17.40 3.96 18.20
C ASN A 329 17.79 3.46 16.81
N PHE A 330 17.94 4.35 15.83
CA PHE A 330 18.24 4.00 14.45
C PHE A 330 19.74 4.08 14.16
N TYR A 331 20.45 2.98 14.44
CA TYR A 331 21.90 2.87 14.23
C TYR A 331 22.31 1.44 13.86
N ALA A 332 23.49 1.31 13.27
CA ALA A 332 24.11 0.01 13.05
C ALA A 332 24.77 -0.49 14.33
N GLN A 333 24.44 -1.71 14.74
CA GLN A 333 25.04 -2.36 15.92
C GLN A 333 26.55 -2.49 15.75
N TYR A 334 26.98 -2.84 14.54
CA TYR A 334 28.38 -2.77 14.13
C TYR A 334 28.52 -2.67 12.61
N VAL A 335 29.62 -2.08 12.16
CA VAL A 335 30.14 -2.16 10.79
C VAL A 335 31.66 -2.29 10.82
N GLY A 336 32.25 -3.00 9.88
CA GLY A 336 33.68 -3.23 9.90
C GLY A 336 34.23 -3.74 8.59
N SER A 337 35.56 -3.89 8.56
CA SER A 337 36.27 -4.49 7.45
C SER A 337 37.30 -5.49 7.96
N ASN A 338 37.46 -6.58 7.22
CA ASN A 338 38.68 -7.39 7.31
C ASN A 338 39.84 -6.62 6.67
N GLY A 339 41.08 -7.08 6.90
CA GLY A 339 42.27 -6.51 6.27
C GLY A 339 42.12 -6.35 4.74
N THR A 340 42.46 -5.16 4.24
CA THR A 340 42.31 -4.79 2.84
C THR A 340 43.45 -5.36 2.00
N PRO A 341 43.18 -6.15 0.94
CA PRO A 341 44.23 -6.65 0.06
C PRO A 341 44.93 -5.51 -0.68
N ILE A 342 46.26 -5.50 -0.63
CA ILE A 342 47.11 -4.53 -1.36
C ILE A 342 47.92 -5.30 -2.40
N LEU A 343 47.79 -4.92 -3.67
CA LEU A 343 48.46 -5.57 -4.79
C LEU A 343 49.33 -4.59 -5.59
N PRO A 344 50.47 -5.02 -6.13
CA PRO A 344 51.21 -4.24 -7.10
C PRO A 344 50.48 -4.25 -8.45
N LYS A 345 50.19 -3.06 -9.00
CA LYS A 345 49.59 -2.87 -10.31
C LYS A 345 50.29 -1.72 -11.03
N ASP A 346 50.78 -2.01 -12.24
CA ASP A 346 51.53 -1.05 -13.07
C ASP A 346 52.71 -0.35 -12.34
N GLY A 347 53.35 -1.06 -11.40
CA GLY A 347 54.46 -0.55 -10.61
C GLY A 347 54.07 0.30 -9.40
N GLN A 348 52.77 0.46 -9.11
CA GLN A 348 52.21 1.14 -7.95
C GLN A 348 51.51 0.15 -7.01
N LEU A 349 51.38 0.49 -5.74
CA LEU A 349 50.58 -0.29 -4.79
C LEU A 349 49.14 0.21 -4.83
N GLU A 350 48.20 -0.68 -5.13
CA GLU A 350 46.76 -0.38 -5.14
C GLU A 350 46.02 -1.24 -4.14
N ALA A 351 45.05 -0.64 -3.45
CA ALA A 351 44.11 -1.36 -2.61
C ALA A 351 42.91 -1.87 -3.42
N GLU A 352 42.59 -3.15 -3.23
CA GLU A 352 41.34 -3.73 -3.68
C GLU A 352 40.17 -3.31 -2.78
N GLN A 353 38.96 -3.69 -3.18
CA GLN A 353 37.77 -3.54 -2.32
C GLN A 353 37.94 -4.38 -1.05
N SER A 354 37.63 -3.79 0.11
CA SER A 354 37.68 -4.50 1.38
C SER A 354 36.56 -5.52 1.50
N SER A 355 36.78 -6.55 2.32
CA SER A 355 35.71 -7.45 2.76
C SER A 355 34.98 -6.83 3.96
N LEU A 356 33.85 -6.18 3.69
CA LEU A 356 33.05 -5.45 4.67
C LEU A 356 32.00 -6.37 5.31
N PHE A 357 31.61 -6.04 6.55
CA PHE A 357 30.57 -6.73 7.28
C PHE A 357 29.86 -5.78 8.25
N GLY A 358 28.66 -6.13 8.68
CA GLY A 358 27.89 -5.26 9.56
C GLY A 358 26.51 -5.80 9.90
N LEU A 359 25.86 -5.17 10.87
CA LEU A 359 24.49 -5.45 11.27
C LEU A 359 23.80 -4.13 11.63
N LEU A 360 22.70 -3.85 10.93
CA LEU A 360 21.68 -2.90 11.36
C LEU A 360 20.49 -3.73 11.88
N ASP A 361 20.05 -3.44 13.09
CA ASP A 361 18.91 -4.11 13.71
C ASP A 361 18.10 -3.09 14.50
N TYR A 362 17.10 -2.52 13.84
CA TYR A 362 16.16 -1.56 14.38
C TYR A 362 14.86 -2.27 14.75
N GLN A 363 14.33 -1.92 15.92
CA GLN A 363 13.07 -2.41 16.46
C GLN A 363 12.33 -1.25 17.12
N ASP A 364 11.04 -1.13 16.85
CA ASP A 364 10.16 -0.17 17.50
C ASP A 364 8.75 -0.77 17.66
N ASN A 365 8.29 -0.77 18.91
CA ASN A 365 6.98 -1.25 19.31
C ASN A 365 5.99 -0.11 19.61
N SER A 366 6.41 1.15 19.39
CA SER A 366 5.49 2.28 19.44
C SER A 366 4.38 2.09 18.40
N VAL A 367 3.27 2.81 18.52
CA VAL A 367 2.26 2.80 17.46
C VAL A 367 1.79 4.24 17.29
N PRO A 368 2.18 4.93 16.21
CA PRO A 368 1.91 6.35 16.04
C PRO A 368 0.40 6.63 16.03
N GLU A 369 0.03 7.79 16.56
CA GLU A 369 -1.34 8.31 16.45
C GLU A 369 -1.58 8.81 15.03
N THR A 370 -2.80 8.64 14.53
CA THR A 370 -3.17 9.22 13.24
C THR A 370 -3.52 10.69 13.38
N GLY A 371 -3.05 11.50 12.43
CA GLY A 371 -3.55 12.86 12.26
C GLY A 371 -4.97 12.90 11.67
N PRO A 372 -5.47 14.10 11.29
CA PRO A 372 -6.80 14.27 10.71
C PRO A 372 -7.07 13.45 9.42
N SER A 373 -6.00 13.09 8.70
CA SER A 373 -6.04 12.22 7.52
C SER A 373 -6.55 10.80 7.83
N GLY A 374 -6.40 10.34 9.08
CA GLY A 374 -6.73 8.97 9.49
C GLY A 374 -5.66 7.95 9.08
N TYR A 375 -4.45 8.40 8.73
CA TYR A 375 -3.34 7.53 8.34
C TYR A 375 -2.11 7.79 9.19
N ALA A 376 -1.34 6.74 9.45
CA ALA A 376 -0.02 6.81 10.05
C ALA A 376 0.86 5.68 9.51
N PHE A 377 2.17 5.90 9.51
CA PHE A 377 3.16 4.93 9.03
C PHE A 377 4.25 4.74 10.07
N GLN A 378 4.73 3.51 10.19
CA GLN A 378 5.80 3.15 11.09
C GLN A 378 6.63 2.01 10.50
N VAL A 379 7.94 2.06 10.70
CA VAL A 379 8.80 0.88 10.59
C VAL A 379 8.87 0.21 11.96
N SER A 380 8.29 -0.98 12.14
CA SER A 380 8.35 -1.69 13.41
C SER A 380 9.63 -2.51 13.55
N SER A 381 10.16 -3.00 12.42
CA SER A 381 11.48 -3.59 12.40
C SER A 381 12.19 -3.36 11.06
N LEU A 382 13.51 -3.14 11.13
CA LEU A 382 14.38 -3.12 9.97
C LEU A 382 15.70 -3.78 10.34
N ARG A 383 15.99 -4.91 9.70
CA ARG A 383 17.19 -5.69 9.93
C ARG A 383 17.92 -5.95 8.62
N VAL A 384 19.22 -5.66 8.62
CA VAL A 384 20.10 -5.87 7.48
C VAL A 384 21.44 -6.39 7.98
N GLN A 385 21.86 -7.54 7.47
CA GLN A 385 23.15 -8.15 7.80
C GLN A 385 24.05 -8.18 6.57
N PHE A 386 25.27 -7.68 6.72
CA PHE A 386 26.28 -7.65 5.67
C PHE A 386 27.40 -8.63 5.95
N GLN A 387 27.78 -9.41 4.94
CA GLN A 387 28.95 -10.29 4.98
C GLN A 387 29.65 -10.26 3.63
N ASN A 388 30.98 -10.17 3.65
CA ASN A 388 31.82 -10.11 2.44
C ASN A 388 31.35 -9.04 1.43
N SER A 389 30.99 -7.86 1.94
CA SER A 389 30.55 -6.71 1.15
C SER A 389 29.24 -6.92 0.38
N GLN A 390 28.39 -7.85 0.84
CA GLN A 390 27.08 -8.14 0.28
C GLN A 390 26.02 -8.21 1.38
N ILE A 391 24.74 -8.03 1.01
CA ILE A 391 23.60 -8.27 1.89
C ILE A 391 23.41 -9.78 2.01
N SER A 392 23.61 -10.30 3.22
CA SER A 392 23.43 -11.72 3.54
C SER A 392 22.04 -12.04 4.10
N ALA A 393 21.40 -11.07 4.74
CA ALA A 393 20.03 -11.17 5.21
C ALA A 393 19.38 -9.78 5.25
N PHE A 394 18.11 -9.72 4.85
CA PHE A 394 17.27 -8.53 4.94
C PHE A 394 15.88 -8.96 5.42
N SER A 395 15.35 -8.26 6.43
CA SER A 395 13.95 -8.40 6.83
C SER A 395 13.46 -7.09 7.41
N SER A 396 12.26 -6.68 7.03
CA SER A 396 11.61 -5.51 7.62
C SER A 396 10.13 -5.79 7.84
N GLU A 397 9.55 -5.19 8.87
CA GLU A 397 8.10 -5.10 9.05
C GLU A 397 7.74 -3.63 9.17
N VAL A 398 6.71 -3.23 8.42
CA VAL A 398 6.18 -1.87 8.44
C VAL A 398 4.69 -1.89 8.66
N ASN A 399 4.19 -0.93 9.43
CA ASN A 399 2.81 -0.81 9.84
C ASN A 399 2.19 0.40 9.13
N LEU A 400 1.08 0.16 8.42
CA LEU A 400 0.21 1.21 7.88
C LEU A 400 -1.09 1.24 8.68
N THR A 401 -1.33 2.32 9.40
CA THR A 401 -2.61 2.56 10.08
C THR A 401 -3.61 3.18 9.11
N LEU A 402 -4.80 2.60 9.01
CA LEU A 402 -5.90 2.98 8.12
C LEU A 402 -7.17 3.27 8.94
N ASP A 403 -7.18 4.34 9.74
CA ASP A 403 -8.34 4.76 10.55
C ASP A 403 -9.47 5.38 9.71
N LYS A 404 -9.20 5.66 8.44
CA LYS A 404 -10.20 6.07 7.45
C LYS A 404 -10.02 5.32 6.14
N LEU A 405 -11.12 4.97 5.48
CA LEU A 405 -11.14 4.50 4.10
C LEU A 405 -12.34 5.13 3.40
N PHE A 406 -12.14 5.64 2.19
CA PHE A 406 -13.20 6.33 1.43
C PHE A 406 -13.93 7.40 2.26
N GLY A 407 -13.17 8.17 3.04
CA GLY A 407 -13.67 9.31 3.83
C GLY A 407 -14.44 8.94 5.11
N GLU A 408 -14.57 7.67 5.45
CA GLU A 408 -15.30 7.20 6.62
C GLU A 408 -14.35 6.52 7.61
N ALA A 409 -14.70 6.57 8.90
CA ALA A 409 -13.95 5.91 9.96
C ALA A 409 -14.03 4.39 9.82
N THR A 410 -12.97 3.70 10.22
CA THR A 410 -12.85 2.24 10.09
C THR A 410 -12.59 1.55 11.43
N LEU A 411 -12.94 0.26 11.45
CA LEU A 411 -12.57 -0.69 12.48
C LEU A 411 -12.09 -2.00 11.84
N LEU A 412 -10.86 -2.41 12.12
CA LEU A 412 -10.31 -3.67 11.64
C LEU A 412 -10.78 -4.83 12.51
N LEU A 413 -11.77 -5.58 12.01
CA LEU A 413 -12.48 -6.63 12.75
C LEU A 413 -11.60 -7.79 13.20
N ASN A 414 -10.60 -8.13 12.40
CA ASN A 414 -9.67 -9.22 12.67
C ASN A 414 -8.33 -8.75 13.26
N SER A 415 -8.27 -7.51 13.77
CA SER A 415 -7.10 -6.96 14.46
C SER A 415 -6.95 -7.56 15.85
N ARG A 416 -5.75 -8.09 16.16
CA ARG A 416 -5.40 -8.52 17.53
C ARG A 416 -5.02 -7.35 18.43
N SER A 417 -4.56 -6.24 17.86
CA SER A 417 -4.05 -5.08 18.61
C SER A 417 -5.10 -3.98 18.81
N ARG A 418 -6.31 -4.16 18.28
CA ARG A 418 -7.39 -3.14 18.20
C ARG A 418 -7.07 -1.94 17.32
N ARG A 419 -5.91 -1.97 16.66
CA ARG A 419 -5.49 -0.89 15.77
C ARG A 419 -5.85 -1.28 14.35
N ASN A 420 -6.20 -0.28 13.55
CA ASN A 420 -6.49 -0.42 12.13
C ASN A 420 -5.20 -0.58 11.30
N ILE A 421 -4.32 -1.49 11.73
CA ILE A 421 -2.98 -1.66 11.18
C ILE A 421 -2.94 -2.79 10.18
N VAL A 422 -2.45 -2.48 9.00
CA VAL A 422 -1.97 -3.43 8.01
C VAL A 422 -0.46 -3.57 8.17
N ILE A 423 0.03 -4.79 8.36
CA ILE A 423 1.47 -5.09 8.48
C ILE A 423 1.99 -5.59 7.13
N LEU A 424 2.95 -4.87 6.55
CA LEU A 424 3.66 -5.27 5.34
C LEU A 424 5.04 -5.81 5.70
N LYS A 425 5.46 -6.89 5.03
CA LYS A 425 6.78 -7.50 5.21
C LYS A 425 7.70 -7.14 4.05
N GLY A 426 8.90 -6.68 4.38
CA GLY A 426 9.97 -6.35 3.47
C GLY A 426 10.93 -7.53 3.27
N PHE A 427 11.26 -7.82 2.02
CA PHE A 427 12.27 -8.81 1.62
C PHE A 427 13.07 -8.29 0.41
N THR A 428 14.23 -8.91 0.16
CA THR A 428 15.02 -8.63 -1.05
C THR A 428 14.67 -9.60 -2.17
N GLU A 429 14.60 -9.10 -3.40
CA GLU A 429 14.55 -9.88 -4.62
C GLU A 429 15.83 -9.65 -5.43
N GLU A 430 16.27 -10.66 -6.18
CA GLU A 430 17.42 -10.53 -7.08
C GLU A 430 16.95 -10.62 -8.53
N HIS A 431 17.18 -9.56 -9.30
CA HIS A 431 16.86 -9.48 -10.72
C HIS A 431 18.11 -9.12 -11.50
N ASN A 432 18.61 -10.05 -12.32
CA ASN A 432 19.83 -9.87 -13.14
C ASN A 432 21.07 -9.43 -12.33
N GLY A 433 21.23 -9.93 -11.09
CA GLY A 433 22.34 -9.57 -10.20
C GLY A 433 22.19 -8.22 -9.49
N VAL A 434 21.03 -7.55 -9.63
CA VAL A 434 20.67 -6.35 -8.87
C VAL A 434 19.70 -6.74 -7.77
N THR A 435 20.02 -6.36 -6.53
CA THR A 435 19.12 -6.52 -5.38
C THR A 435 18.09 -5.40 -5.39
N THR A 436 16.81 -5.76 -5.38
CA THR A 436 15.68 -4.84 -5.23
C THR A 436 14.91 -5.16 -3.96
N TYR A 437 14.22 -4.18 -3.39
CA TYR A 437 13.43 -4.37 -2.18
C TYR A 437 11.93 -4.43 -2.49
N ALA A 438 11.23 -5.41 -1.93
CA ALA A 438 9.80 -5.57 -2.07
C ALA A 438 9.15 -5.56 -0.69
N PHE A 439 8.10 -4.76 -0.54
CA PHE A 439 7.26 -4.73 0.65
C PHE A 439 5.86 -5.12 0.26
N SER A 440 5.35 -6.18 0.88
CA SER A 440 3.98 -6.59 0.61
C SER A 440 3.34 -7.28 1.80
N PHE A 441 2.02 -7.31 1.77
CA PHE A 441 1.25 -8.29 2.50
C PHE A 441 0.21 -8.91 1.57
N SER A 442 -0.19 -10.13 1.88
CA SER A 442 -1.37 -10.77 1.33
C SER A 442 -2.10 -11.48 2.45
N GLY A 443 -3.40 -11.27 2.56
CA GLY A 443 -4.23 -11.82 3.63
C GLY A 443 -5.52 -11.03 3.72
N GLU A 444 -6.43 -11.41 4.60
CA GLU A 444 -7.74 -10.78 4.68
C GLU A 444 -7.73 -9.76 5.83
N ASN A 445 -7.98 -8.48 5.55
CA ASN A 445 -8.15 -7.43 6.55
C ASN A 445 -9.53 -6.82 6.38
N TYR A 446 -10.44 -7.09 7.32
CA TYR A 446 -11.84 -6.69 7.24
C TYR A 446 -12.05 -5.36 7.97
N PHE A 447 -11.97 -4.25 7.24
CA PHE A 447 -12.29 -2.94 7.81
C PHE A 447 -13.80 -2.72 7.76
N ALA A 448 -14.47 -2.83 8.91
CA ALA A 448 -15.83 -2.37 9.09
C ALA A 448 -15.90 -0.84 9.03
N LEU A 449 -17.02 -0.32 8.52
CA LEU A 449 -17.29 1.11 8.46
C LEU A 449 -18.54 1.38 9.32
N PRO A 450 -18.35 1.53 10.65
CA PRO A 450 -19.45 1.54 11.62
C PRO A 450 -20.47 2.65 11.36
N ASP A 451 -19.98 3.81 10.95
CA ASP A 451 -20.80 5.00 10.67
C ASP A 451 -21.37 5.03 9.25
N SER A 452 -20.97 4.09 8.39
CA SER A 452 -21.39 4.07 6.99
C SER A 452 -22.84 3.66 6.84
N TYR A 453 -23.59 4.36 5.99
CA TYR A 453 -24.89 3.88 5.54
C TYR A 453 -24.81 3.05 4.26
N ILE A 454 -23.65 3.03 3.60
CA ILE A 454 -23.50 2.49 2.24
C ILE A 454 -22.56 1.29 2.20
N LEU A 455 -21.59 1.22 3.10
CA LEU A 455 -20.62 0.14 3.19
C LEU A 455 -20.84 -0.69 4.46
N ASN A 456 -20.69 -2.00 4.36
CA ASN A 456 -20.50 -2.87 5.53
C ASN A 456 -19.01 -2.90 5.86
N THR A 457 -18.21 -3.33 4.88
CA THR A 457 -16.76 -3.46 4.98
C THR A 457 -16.06 -3.00 3.71
N VAL A 458 -14.81 -2.61 3.86
CA VAL A 458 -13.81 -2.48 2.80
C VAL A 458 -12.67 -3.40 3.17
N ASP A 459 -12.54 -4.50 2.45
CA ASP A 459 -11.53 -5.49 2.80
C ASP A 459 -10.24 -5.15 2.07
N ILE A 460 -9.10 -5.11 2.75
CA ILE A 460 -7.78 -4.98 2.10
C ILE A 460 -7.16 -6.36 2.01
N VAL A 461 -7.03 -6.88 0.79
CA VAL A 461 -6.57 -8.26 0.53
C VAL A 461 -5.09 -8.35 0.19
N LYS A 462 -4.53 -7.22 -0.28
CA LYS A 462 -3.11 -7.07 -0.61
C LYS A 462 -2.73 -5.60 -0.47
N ALA A 463 -1.51 -5.34 -0.04
CA ALA A 463 -0.87 -4.06 -0.24
C ALA A 463 0.61 -4.22 -0.61
N GLU A 464 1.12 -3.19 -1.27
CA GLU A 464 2.53 -3.03 -1.61
C GLU A 464 2.99 -1.65 -1.14
N PHE A 465 4.26 -1.54 -0.73
CA PHE A 465 4.89 -0.28 -0.40
C PHE A 465 6.12 -0.04 -1.29
N ALA A 466 6.25 1.19 -1.79
CA ALA A 466 7.37 1.62 -2.61
C ALA A 466 7.76 3.07 -2.31
N THR A 467 9.03 3.39 -2.53
CA THR A 467 9.55 4.77 -2.53
C THR A 467 9.52 5.31 -3.97
N ASP A 468 8.93 6.48 -4.20
CA ASP A 468 9.01 7.13 -5.51
C ASP A 468 10.46 7.57 -5.80
N PRO A 469 10.87 7.65 -7.07
CA PRO A 469 12.17 8.22 -7.45
C PRO A 469 12.33 9.63 -6.85
N ASP A 470 13.50 9.85 -6.27
CA ASP A 470 13.80 11.02 -5.43
C ASP A 470 13.41 12.38 -6.02
N SER A 471 12.80 13.21 -5.18
CA SER A 471 12.76 14.65 -5.36
C SER A 471 13.64 15.26 -4.26
N GLN A 472 14.57 16.17 -4.60
CA GLN A 472 15.59 16.68 -3.66
C GLN A 472 15.04 17.34 -2.38
N GLU A 473 13.73 17.59 -2.28
CA GLU A 473 13.09 18.28 -1.15
C GLU A 473 12.05 17.45 -0.39
N VAL A 474 11.51 16.38 -1.00
CA VAL A 474 10.43 15.58 -0.43
C VAL A 474 10.64 14.11 -0.76
N THR A 475 10.64 13.28 0.29
CA THR A 475 10.58 11.82 0.13
C THR A 475 9.12 11.37 0.08
N ILE A 476 8.78 10.60 -0.96
CA ILE A 476 7.42 10.13 -1.19
C ILE A 476 7.39 8.60 -1.08
N GLY A 477 6.54 8.10 -0.19
CA GLY A 477 6.20 6.68 -0.08
C GLY A 477 4.77 6.41 -0.59
N ARG A 478 4.57 5.30 -1.29
CA ARG A 478 3.27 4.89 -1.83
C ARG A 478 2.86 3.53 -1.30
N PHE A 479 1.69 3.48 -0.67
CA PHE A 479 1.00 2.24 -0.36
C PHE A 479 -0.05 1.98 -1.42
N THR A 480 0.15 0.97 -2.26
CA THR A 480 -0.85 0.54 -3.23
C THR A 480 -1.69 -0.57 -2.62
N LEU A 481 -3.01 -0.40 -2.61
CA LEU A 481 -3.96 -1.29 -1.96
C LEU A 481 -4.85 -2.00 -3.01
N TRP A 482 -5.11 -3.27 -2.75
CA TRP A 482 -6.14 -4.06 -3.41
C TRP A 482 -7.14 -4.53 -2.38
N GLY A 483 -8.39 -4.61 -2.77
CA GLY A 483 -9.44 -4.91 -1.83
C GLY A 483 -10.76 -5.29 -2.45
N ARG A 484 -11.78 -5.35 -1.60
CA ARG A 484 -13.15 -5.68 -1.97
C ARG A 484 -14.10 -4.66 -1.33
N PHE A 485 -15.01 -4.10 -2.11
CA PHE A 485 -16.15 -3.39 -1.55
C PHE A 485 -17.26 -4.38 -1.19
N ASN A 486 -17.76 -4.27 0.04
CA ASN A 486 -18.95 -4.94 0.51
C ASN A 486 -20.00 -3.87 0.84
N PHE A 487 -20.82 -3.48 -0.14
CA PHE A 487 -21.85 -2.47 0.08
C PHE A 487 -23.02 -3.04 0.90
N ARG A 488 -23.80 -2.18 1.55
CA ARG A 488 -25.03 -2.57 2.26
C ARG A 488 -26.15 -2.94 1.29
N ASN A 489 -27.02 -3.84 1.73
CA ASN A 489 -28.28 -4.14 1.03
C ASN A 489 -29.37 -3.18 1.52
N LEU A 490 -29.57 -2.07 0.80
CA LEU A 490 -30.54 -1.04 1.19
C LEU A 490 -31.98 -1.49 0.89
N ALA A 491 -32.82 -1.51 1.92
CA ALA A 491 -34.18 -2.00 1.85
C ALA A 491 -35.01 -1.24 0.79
N GLU A 492 -34.82 0.07 0.68
CA GLU A 492 -35.56 0.92 -0.25
C GLU A 492 -35.19 0.62 -1.70
N ILE A 493 -33.90 0.55 -2.02
CA ILE A 493 -33.39 0.29 -3.37
C ILE A 493 -31.90 -0.09 -3.33
N ASP A 494 -31.52 -1.25 -3.89
CA ASP A 494 -30.11 -1.66 -3.97
C ASP A 494 -29.42 -1.04 -5.19
N LEU A 495 -28.85 0.16 -5.01
CA LEU A 495 -28.16 0.91 -6.07
C LEU A 495 -26.74 0.39 -6.35
N PHE A 496 -26.07 -0.18 -5.35
CA PHE A 496 -24.65 -0.54 -5.43
C PHE A 496 -24.44 -2.02 -5.76
N SER A 497 -25.43 -2.90 -5.50
CA SER A 497 -25.55 -4.26 -6.04
C SER A 497 -24.51 -5.31 -5.61
N PHE A 498 -23.35 -4.90 -5.11
CA PHE A 498 -22.28 -5.79 -4.65
C PHE A 498 -22.20 -5.80 -3.13
N GLY A 499 -22.04 -6.96 -2.50
CA GLY A 499 -21.96 -7.09 -1.05
C GLY A 499 -22.83 -8.23 -0.53
N ILE A 500 -22.58 -8.64 0.70
CA ILE A 500 -23.31 -9.73 1.36
C ILE A 500 -24.82 -9.42 1.42
N GLU A 501 -25.65 -10.43 1.15
CA GLU A 501 -27.11 -10.26 1.04
C GLU A 501 -27.78 -10.02 2.39
N THR A 502 -27.32 -10.73 3.43
CA THR A 502 -27.72 -10.50 4.82
C THR A 502 -26.63 -9.67 5.50
N PRO A 503 -26.92 -8.43 5.91
CA PRO A 503 -25.92 -7.58 6.55
C PRO A 503 -25.46 -8.20 7.86
N PRO A 504 -24.16 -8.08 8.20
CA PRO A 504 -23.68 -8.42 9.53
C PRO A 504 -24.40 -7.59 10.59
N ASP A 505 -24.48 -8.12 11.82
CA ASP A 505 -25.02 -7.36 12.95
C ASP A 505 -24.22 -6.08 13.16
N GLN A 506 -24.91 -4.94 13.17
CA GLN A 506 -24.31 -3.62 13.36
C GLN A 506 -23.62 -3.50 14.72
N GLU A 507 -24.12 -4.17 15.76
CA GLU A 507 -23.46 -4.15 17.07
C GLU A 507 -22.08 -4.81 17.00
N LEU A 508 -21.91 -5.83 16.15
CA LEU A 508 -20.64 -6.53 15.95
C LEU A 508 -19.68 -5.74 15.05
N LEU A 509 -20.19 -5.02 14.05
CA LEU A 509 -19.38 -4.13 13.21
C LEU A 509 -18.87 -2.90 13.97
N ASN A 510 -19.52 -2.56 15.09
CA ASN A 510 -19.14 -1.45 15.97
C ASN A 510 -18.37 -1.94 17.21
N PHE A 511 -18.02 -3.23 17.25
CA PHE A 511 -17.48 -3.85 18.45
C PHE A 511 -15.97 -3.60 18.59
N ASN A 512 -15.59 -2.64 19.44
CA ASN A 512 -14.18 -2.23 19.63
C ASN A 512 -13.56 -2.74 20.95
N ASN A 513 -14.27 -3.52 21.76
CA ASN A 513 -13.97 -3.69 23.20
C ASN A 513 -13.02 -4.83 23.59
N PHE A 514 -12.35 -5.55 22.68
CA PHE A 514 -11.52 -6.70 23.08
C PHE A 514 -10.06 -6.35 23.37
N GLU A 515 -9.62 -6.31 24.64
CA GLU A 515 -8.18 -6.20 24.99
C GLU A 515 -7.43 -7.46 24.60
N ASP A 516 -8.18 -8.56 24.49
CA ASP A 516 -7.69 -9.92 24.37
C ASP A 516 -8.28 -10.62 23.13
N ASN A 517 -7.49 -11.49 22.50
CA ASN A 517 -7.91 -12.35 21.39
C ASN A 517 -9.18 -13.16 21.74
N PRO A 518 -10.18 -13.31 20.84
CA PRO A 518 -11.37 -14.16 21.04
C PRO A 518 -11.12 -15.51 21.71
N GLY A 519 -10.06 -16.24 21.33
CA GLY A 519 -9.73 -17.52 21.96
C GLY A 519 -9.30 -17.41 23.43
N LYS A 520 -8.63 -16.32 23.81
CA LYS A 520 -8.29 -16.04 25.22
C LYS A 520 -9.55 -15.74 26.03
N LEU A 521 -10.47 -14.96 25.47
CA LEU A 521 -11.74 -14.63 26.11
C LEU A 521 -12.63 -15.86 26.29
N ALA A 522 -12.71 -16.70 25.24
CA ALA A 522 -13.40 -17.98 25.30
C ALA A 522 -12.79 -18.88 26.38
N LEU A 523 -11.46 -18.94 26.49
CA LEU A 523 -10.79 -19.71 27.54
C LEU A 523 -11.14 -19.20 28.95
N THR A 524 -11.09 -17.88 29.18
CA THR A 524 -11.51 -17.26 30.45
C THR A 524 -12.96 -17.60 30.78
N ALA A 525 -13.85 -17.51 29.81
CA ALA A 525 -15.26 -17.85 30.00
C ALA A 525 -15.45 -19.34 30.30
N LEU A 526 -14.73 -20.24 29.64
CA LEU A 526 -14.75 -21.67 29.94
C LEU A 526 -14.31 -21.97 31.37
N GLU A 527 -13.28 -21.29 31.88
CA GLU A 527 -12.86 -21.42 33.29
C GLU A 527 -13.95 -20.95 34.27
N VAL A 528 -14.59 -19.80 33.99
CA VAL A 528 -15.70 -19.27 34.78
C VAL A 528 -16.86 -20.27 34.82
N LEU A 529 -17.24 -20.81 33.67
CA LEU A 529 -18.34 -21.76 33.55
C LEU A 529 -18.00 -23.12 34.20
N ASN A 530 -16.73 -23.54 34.14
CA ASN A 530 -16.25 -24.76 34.81
C ASN A 530 -16.32 -24.61 36.33
N ARG A 531 -15.94 -23.46 36.89
CA ARG A 531 -16.11 -23.16 38.33
C ARG A 531 -17.57 -23.20 38.76
N LYS A 532 -18.51 -22.90 37.85
CA LYS A 532 -19.96 -22.97 38.09
C LYS A 532 -20.56 -24.37 37.82
N GLY A 533 -19.76 -25.36 37.40
CA GLY A 533 -20.22 -26.72 37.09
C GLY A 533 -21.10 -26.82 35.83
N LEU A 534 -21.00 -25.83 34.93
CA LEU A 534 -21.91 -25.69 33.78
C LEU A 534 -21.38 -26.36 32.51
N VAL A 535 -20.09 -26.71 32.48
CA VAL A 535 -19.42 -27.33 31.33
C VAL A 535 -18.94 -28.75 31.61
N ASP A 536 -19.32 -29.35 32.75
CA ASP A 536 -18.92 -30.70 33.15
C ASP A 536 -19.35 -31.77 32.14
N ASN A 537 -20.47 -31.54 31.45
CA ASN A 537 -21.00 -32.44 30.43
C ASN A 537 -20.47 -32.14 29.02
N ASN A 538 -19.62 -31.13 28.83
CA ASN A 538 -19.05 -30.77 27.54
C ASN A 538 -17.59 -31.26 27.47
N GLN A 539 -17.36 -32.35 26.76
CA GLN A 539 -16.03 -32.97 26.67
C GLN A 539 -14.99 -32.04 26.02
N GLN A 540 -15.37 -31.26 25.01
CA GLN A 540 -14.44 -30.35 24.32
C GLN A 540 -13.93 -29.26 25.27
N ALA A 541 -14.82 -28.67 26.06
CA ALA A 541 -14.46 -27.70 27.09
C ALA A 541 -13.54 -28.32 28.15
N GLN A 542 -13.83 -29.54 28.61
CA GLN A 542 -13.00 -30.24 29.59
C GLN A 542 -11.60 -30.59 29.06
N ASP A 543 -11.50 -30.99 27.79
CA ASP A 543 -10.22 -31.29 27.14
C ASP A 543 -9.35 -30.02 27.03
N VAL A 544 -9.93 -28.90 26.59
CA VAL A 544 -9.23 -27.60 26.49
C VAL A 544 -8.72 -27.16 27.86
N LEU A 545 -9.57 -27.20 28.89
CA LEU A 545 -9.20 -26.79 30.25
C LEU A 545 -8.11 -27.70 30.84
N THR A 546 -8.16 -29.00 30.53
CA THR A 546 -7.13 -29.96 30.97
C THR A 546 -5.79 -29.66 30.32
N ASP A 547 -5.76 -29.45 29.01
CA ASP A 547 -4.54 -29.13 28.27
C ASP A 547 -3.93 -27.80 28.72
N TYR A 548 -4.77 -26.78 28.95
CA TYR A 548 -4.33 -25.49 29.47
C TYR A 548 -3.72 -25.61 30.88
N ASN A 549 -4.36 -26.35 31.78
CA ASN A 549 -3.82 -26.60 33.12
C ASN A 549 -2.49 -27.37 33.10
N ASN A 550 -2.36 -28.36 32.20
CA ASN A 550 -1.12 -29.10 32.02
C ASN A 550 0.02 -28.20 31.50
N LEU A 551 -0.30 -27.30 30.55
CA LEU A 551 0.67 -26.33 30.03
C LEU A 551 1.16 -25.39 31.14
N ILE A 552 0.25 -24.80 31.93
CA ILE A 552 0.63 -23.95 33.07
C ILE A 552 1.48 -24.73 34.08
N ALA A 553 1.11 -25.98 34.39
CA ALA A 553 1.84 -26.81 35.35
C ALA A 553 3.26 -27.19 34.88
N SER A 554 3.50 -27.22 33.56
CA SER A 554 4.81 -27.52 33.00
C SER A 554 5.82 -26.37 33.15
N GLY A 555 5.35 -25.13 33.26
CA GLY A 555 6.20 -23.92 33.25
C GLY A 555 6.85 -23.61 31.90
N GLU A 556 6.55 -24.35 30.84
CA GLU A 556 7.00 -24.09 29.46
C GLU A 556 6.00 -23.16 28.75
N GLU A 557 6.30 -21.87 28.70
CA GLU A 557 5.47 -20.89 27.97
C GLU A 557 5.84 -20.90 26.48
N ILE A 558 5.34 -21.89 25.74
CA ILE A 558 5.54 -21.97 24.28
C ILE A 558 4.40 -21.19 23.60
N ARG A 559 4.74 -20.05 22.98
CA ARG A 559 3.80 -19.14 22.29
C ARG A 559 2.85 -19.86 21.32
N ASP A 560 3.38 -20.85 20.58
CA ASP A 560 2.60 -21.61 19.60
C ASP A 560 1.58 -22.54 20.27
N SER A 561 1.95 -23.18 21.39
CA SER A 561 1.06 -24.04 22.17
C SER A 561 -0.10 -23.25 22.80
N ILE A 562 0.17 -22.03 23.29
CA ILE A 562 -0.87 -21.15 23.85
C ILE A 562 -1.87 -20.76 22.76
N THR A 563 -1.40 -20.39 21.57
CA THR A 563 -2.26 -19.99 20.46
C THR A 563 -3.18 -21.15 20.05
N ALA A 564 -2.63 -22.36 19.91
CA ALA A 564 -3.41 -23.55 19.56
C ALA A 564 -4.49 -23.88 20.61
N ILE A 565 -4.21 -23.68 21.90
CA ILE A 565 -5.20 -23.87 22.96
C ILE A 565 -6.30 -22.80 22.90
N GLN A 566 -5.95 -21.54 22.65
CA GLN A 566 -6.91 -20.44 22.50
C GLN A 566 -7.87 -20.68 21.33
N ASP A 567 -7.37 -21.16 20.19
CA ASP A 567 -8.23 -21.46 19.03
C ASP A 567 -9.22 -22.59 19.35
N ARG A 568 -8.75 -23.67 19.99
CA ARG A 568 -9.63 -24.75 20.47
C ARG A 568 -10.62 -24.31 21.54
N ALA A 569 -10.24 -23.35 22.39
CA ALA A 569 -11.12 -22.79 23.41
C ALA A 569 -12.32 -22.07 22.79
N LEU A 570 -12.10 -21.35 21.68
CA LEU A 570 -13.18 -20.70 20.94
C LEU A 570 -14.17 -21.72 20.36
N GLU A 571 -13.66 -22.80 19.73
CA GLU A 571 -14.49 -23.89 19.21
C GLU A 571 -15.29 -24.58 20.33
N ALA A 572 -14.63 -24.89 21.46
CA ALA A 572 -15.28 -25.51 22.61
C ALA A 572 -16.36 -24.60 23.20
N PHE A 573 -16.12 -23.29 23.28
CA PHE A 573 -17.10 -22.31 23.75
C PHE A 573 -18.32 -22.21 22.82
N GLN A 574 -18.12 -22.26 21.51
CA GLN A 574 -19.20 -22.31 20.50
C GLN A 574 -20.06 -23.58 20.59
N SER A 575 -19.50 -24.69 21.10
CA SER A 575 -20.23 -25.95 21.27
C SER A 575 -21.16 -25.98 22.50
N LEU A 576 -21.14 -24.94 23.34
CA LEU A 576 -21.93 -24.87 24.56
C LEU A 576 -23.43 -24.72 24.29
N ASN A 577 -24.26 -25.16 25.23
CA ASN A 577 -25.70 -24.96 25.16
C ASN A 577 -26.02 -23.45 25.24
N ALA A 578 -26.88 -22.96 24.35
CA ALA A 578 -27.29 -21.55 24.29
C ALA A 578 -27.80 -21.00 25.63
N GLU A 579 -28.46 -21.82 26.47
CA GLU A 579 -28.90 -21.37 27.82
C GLU A 579 -27.72 -20.94 28.70
N ILE A 580 -26.56 -21.60 28.59
CA ILE A 580 -25.34 -21.27 29.33
C ILE A 580 -24.77 -19.93 28.88
N LEU A 581 -24.89 -19.61 27.58
CA LEU A 581 -24.39 -18.38 26.98
C LEU A 581 -25.22 -17.14 27.37
N THR A 582 -26.42 -17.33 27.93
CA THR A 582 -27.27 -16.23 28.41
C THR A 582 -26.99 -15.80 29.85
N ILE A 583 -26.00 -16.42 30.50
CA ILE A 583 -25.65 -16.08 31.88
C ILE A 583 -25.12 -14.66 31.96
N ASP A 584 -25.66 -13.90 32.92
CA ASP A 584 -25.23 -12.53 33.23
C ASP A 584 -23.88 -12.56 33.97
N ASP A 585 -22.81 -12.69 33.18
CA ASP A 585 -21.42 -12.70 33.62
C ASP A 585 -20.56 -12.00 32.56
N GLU A 586 -19.76 -11.02 32.97
CA GLU A 586 -19.03 -10.12 32.06
C GLU A 586 -18.10 -10.90 31.12
N ASP A 587 -17.32 -11.85 31.64
CA ASP A 587 -16.38 -12.65 30.86
C ASP A 587 -17.12 -13.54 29.85
N VAL A 588 -18.26 -14.11 30.25
CA VAL A 588 -19.10 -14.94 29.38
C VAL A 588 -19.74 -14.09 28.28
N GLN A 589 -20.30 -12.92 28.61
CA GLN A 589 -20.90 -12.02 27.62
C GLN A 589 -19.84 -11.48 26.64
N LEU A 590 -18.64 -11.20 27.12
CA LEU A 590 -17.52 -10.79 26.28
C LEU A 590 -17.11 -11.93 25.32
N ALA A 591 -17.01 -13.16 25.81
CA ALA A 591 -16.74 -14.33 24.97
C ALA A 591 -17.87 -14.63 23.97
N VAL A 592 -19.14 -14.40 24.32
CA VAL A 592 -20.28 -14.48 23.38
C VAL A 592 -20.12 -13.48 22.24
N LYS A 593 -19.81 -12.21 22.55
CA LYS A 593 -19.56 -11.20 21.51
C LYS A 593 -18.37 -11.58 20.63
N ALA A 594 -17.31 -12.16 21.21
CA ALA A 594 -16.12 -12.57 20.47
C ALA A 594 -16.42 -13.74 19.53
N SER A 595 -17.24 -14.68 19.99
CA SER A 595 -17.74 -15.78 19.19
C SER A 595 -18.60 -15.27 18.02
N ASN A 596 -19.52 -14.35 18.27
CA ASN A 596 -20.37 -13.77 17.22
C ASN A 596 -19.55 -12.96 16.19
N LEU A 597 -18.50 -12.26 16.64
CA LEU A 597 -17.55 -11.60 15.73
C LEU A 597 -16.82 -12.62 14.85
N ASN A 598 -16.39 -13.75 15.41
CA ASN A 598 -15.75 -14.82 14.64
C ASN A 598 -16.70 -15.45 13.61
N GLU A 599 -17.99 -15.66 13.97
CA GLU A 599 -19.01 -16.07 13.00
C GLU A 599 -19.21 -15.02 11.90
N THR A 600 -19.15 -13.73 12.25
CA THR A 600 -19.22 -12.62 11.29
C THR A 600 -18.03 -12.63 10.33
N LEU A 601 -16.81 -12.82 10.83
CA LEU A 601 -15.61 -12.96 10.00
C LEU A 601 -15.75 -14.12 9.02
N LYS A 602 -16.24 -15.28 9.48
CA LYS A 602 -16.50 -16.43 8.61
C LYS A 602 -17.55 -16.13 7.53
N LEU A 603 -18.63 -15.41 7.88
CA LEU A 603 -19.63 -14.97 6.90
C LEU A 603 -19.03 -14.02 5.86
N LEU A 604 -18.05 -13.19 6.24
CA LEU A 604 -17.34 -12.32 5.32
C LEU A 604 -16.35 -13.09 4.43
N ASP A 605 -15.66 -14.10 4.98
CA ASP A 605 -14.77 -15.00 4.22
C ASP A 605 -15.55 -15.78 3.15
N ASP A 606 -16.71 -16.33 3.53
CA ASP A 606 -17.59 -17.12 2.65
C ASP A 606 -18.38 -16.24 1.66
N ASN A 607 -18.36 -14.90 1.83
CA ASN A 607 -19.10 -13.99 0.96
C ASN A 607 -18.43 -13.91 -0.42
N GLU A 608 -19.12 -14.39 -1.44
CA GLU A 608 -18.68 -14.24 -2.83
C GLU A 608 -19.24 -12.98 -3.52
N GLN A 609 -20.23 -12.31 -2.91
CA GLN A 609 -20.87 -11.13 -3.46
C GLN A 609 -20.07 -9.89 -3.07
N PHE A 610 -19.16 -9.44 -3.91
CA PHE A 610 -18.34 -8.25 -3.67
C PHE A 610 -17.89 -7.60 -4.98
N LEU A 611 -17.35 -6.39 -4.89
CA LEU A 611 -16.70 -5.69 -6.01
C LEU A 611 -15.20 -5.54 -5.72
N PRO A 612 -14.32 -6.38 -6.30
CA PRO A 612 -12.89 -6.27 -6.10
C PRO A 612 -12.35 -5.02 -6.78
N PHE A 613 -11.47 -4.32 -6.09
CA PHE A 613 -10.74 -3.17 -6.60
C PHE A 613 -9.23 -3.37 -6.50
N SER A 614 -8.51 -2.58 -7.28
CA SER A 614 -7.05 -2.48 -7.29
C SER A 614 -6.64 -1.02 -7.44
N LYS A 615 -5.41 -0.70 -7.06
CA LYS A 615 -4.79 0.62 -7.29
C LYS A 615 -5.44 1.78 -6.52
N VAL A 616 -5.94 1.53 -5.32
CA VAL A 616 -6.17 2.60 -4.34
C VAL A 616 -4.83 2.91 -3.70
N VAL A 617 -4.45 4.19 -3.60
CA VAL A 617 -3.13 4.58 -3.13
C VAL A 617 -3.23 5.47 -1.89
N ILE A 618 -2.48 5.16 -0.85
CA ILE A 618 -2.14 6.12 0.21
C ILE A 618 -0.76 6.68 -0.11
N ILE A 619 -0.68 7.99 -0.31
CA ILE A 619 0.56 8.69 -0.58
C ILE A 619 1.03 9.33 0.73
N MET A 620 2.25 9.01 1.12
CA MET A 620 2.95 9.62 2.24
C MET A 620 4.01 10.56 1.71
N GLU A 621 4.01 11.80 2.17
CA GLU A 621 5.05 12.79 1.87
C GLU A 621 5.74 13.20 3.16
N CYS A 622 7.06 13.12 3.19
CA CYS A 622 7.88 13.53 4.32
C CYS A 622 8.87 14.61 3.87
N ASN A 623 8.89 15.71 4.61
CA ASN A 623 9.85 16.78 4.39
C ASN A 623 11.11 16.58 5.26
N ASN A 624 12.16 17.35 4.97
CA ASN A 624 13.41 17.31 5.74
C ASN A 624 13.27 17.78 7.21
N ALA A 625 12.12 18.33 7.61
CA ALA A 625 11.82 18.68 8.99
C ALA A 625 11.20 17.51 9.79
N GLY A 626 10.96 16.36 9.14
CA GLY A 626 10.32 15.19 9.74
C GLY A 626 8.80 15.26 9.75
N ASP A 627 8.18 16.31 9.19
CA ASP A 627 6.73 16.37 9.07
C ASP A 627 6.27 15.36 8.02
N THR A 628 5.32 14.52 8.40
CA THR A 628 4.73 13.53 7.51
C THR A 628 3.27 13.89 7.24
N THR A 629 2.91 13.96 5.97
CA THR A 629 1.52 14.17 5.52
C THR A 629 1.05 12.99 4.68
N PHE A 630 -0.26 12.74 4.70
CA PHE A 630 -0.88 11.64 3.99
C PHE A 630 -2.02 12.13 3.12
N SER A 631 -2.15 11.55 1.92
CA SER A 631 -3.30 11.73 1.05
C SER A 631 -3.83 10.39 0.54
N PHE A 632 -5.13 10.34 0.32
CA PHE A 632 -5.83 9.21 -0.28
C PHE A 632 -6.06 9.51 -1.76
N ASP A 633 -5.68 8.59 -2.64
CA ASP A 633 -5.84 8.72 -4.08
C ASP A 633 -6.55 7.48 -4.64
N SER A 634 -7.76 7.70 -5.17
CA SER A 634 -8.55 6.66 -5.84
C SER A 634 -8.63 6.86 -7.36
N SER A 635 -7.88 7.80 -7.93
CA SER A 635 -7.96 8.18 -9.34
C SER A 635 -7.62 7.06 -10.32
N GLN A 636 -6.82 6.08 -9.89
CA GLN A 636 -6.37 4.93 -10.68
C GLN A 636 -7.12 3.64 -10.37
N ILE A 637 -8.14 3.69 -9.51
CA ILE A 637 -8.87 2.50 -9.07
C ILE A 637 -9.45 1.74 -10.27
N ALA A 638 -9.27 0.42 -10.26
CA ALA A 638 -9.78 -0.46 -11.30
C ALA A 638 -10.48 -1.67 -10.68
N PHE A 639 -11.54 -2.15 -11.35
CA PHE A 639 -12.39 -3.24 -10.88
C PHE A 639 -12.15 -4.54 -11.64
N ASP A 640 -12.15 -5.67 -10.92
CA ASP A 640 -12.14 -7.02 -11.52
C ASP A 640 -13.57 -7.55 -11.64
N LEU A 641 -14.26 -7.14 -12.70
CA LEU A 641 -15.66 -7.54 -12.95
C LEU A 641 -15.84 -9.03 -13.24
N VAL A 642 -14.77 -9.75 -13.59
CA VAL A 642 -14.83 -11.21 -13.80
C VAL A 642 -14.94 -11.94 -12.46
N LYS A 643 -14.31 -11.40 -11.42
CA LYS A 643 -14.40 -11.93 -10.05
C LYS A 643 -15.53 -11.31 -9.23
N SER A 644 -16.15 -10.24 -9.69
CA SER A 644 -17.31 -9.65 -9.02
C SER A 644 -18.55 -10.55 -9.14
N LYS A 645 -19.23 -10.79 -8.03
CA LYS A 645 -20.61 -11.31 -8.04
C LYS A 645 -21.57 -10.28 -7.43
N VAL A 646 -22.70 -10.09 -8.09
CA VAL A 646 -23.77 -9.19 -7.63
C VAL A 646 -24.82 -9.96 -6.84
N ARG A 647 -25.59 -9.25 -6.01
CA ARG A 647 -26.82 -9.81 -5.44
C ARG A 647 -27.84 -10.07 -6.52
N THR A 648 -28.60 -11.15 -6.37
CA THR A 648 -29.59 -11.60 -7.37
C THR A 648 -30.62 -10.52 -7.69
N ASN A 649 -31.22 -9.88 -6.69
CA ASN A 649 -32.31 -8.92 -6.83
C ASN A 649 -31.85 -7.44 -6.81
N SER A 650 -30.64 -7.18 -7.30
CA SER A 650 -30.02 -5.85 -7.29
C SER A 650 -30.19 -5.07 -8.60
N LEU A 651 -29.87 -3.76 -8.59
CA LEU A 651 -29.95 -2.91 -9.77
C LEU A 651 -29.05 -3.43 -10.89
N TYR A 652 -27.78 -3.72 -10.60
CA TYR A 652 -26.86 -4.25 -11.60
C TYR A 652 -27.29 -5.64 -12.10
N GLY A 653 -27.83 -6.50 -11.22
CA GLY A 653 -28.29 -7.83 -11.62
C GLY A 653 -29.55 -7.82 -12.49
N LYS A 654 -30.44 -6.83 -12.31
CA LYS A 654 -31.77 -6.77 -12.95
C LYS A 654 -31.93 -5.65 -13.97
N PHE A 655 -30.88 -4.88 -14.24
CA PHE A 655 -30.89 -3.76 -15.17
C PHE A 655 -29.62 -3.79 -16.04
N PRO A 656 -29.70 -3.53 -17.37
CA PRO A 656 -28.58 -3.69 -18.32
C PRO A 656 -27.49 -2.63 -18.13
N LEU A 657 -26.74 -2.75 -17.04
CA LEU A 657 -25.68 -1.82 -16.65
C LEU A 657 -24.31 -2.44 -16.90
N LYS A 658 -23.38 -1.59 -17.31
CA LYS A 658 -21.95 -1.89 -17.37
C LYS A 658 -21.20 -0.89 -16.51
N LEU A 659 -20.43 -1.36 -15.52
CA LEU A 659 -19.59 -0.47 -14.72
C LEU A 659 -18.45 0.10 -15.58
N VAL A 660 -18.32 1.43 -15.61
CA VAL A 660 -17.35 2.15 -16.45
C VAL A 660 -16.13 2.56 -15.65
N ASN A 661 -16.36 3.32 -14.57
CA ASN A 661 -15.31 3.82 -13.71
C ASN A 661 -15.84 4.16 -12.32
N PHE A 662 -14.89 4.38 -11.42
CA PHE A 662 -15.12 5.01 -10.13
C PHE A 662 -15.00 6.53 -10.27
N VAL A 663 -15.73 7.24 -9.43
CA VAL A 663 -15.75 8.70 -9.38
C VAL A 663 -15.42 9.13 -7.96
N GLU A 664 -14.43 10.02 -7.83
CA GLU A 664 -14.14 10.76 -6.62
C GLU A 664 -14.53 12.22 -6.84
N LEU A 665 -15.36 12.75 -5.94
CA LEU A 665 -15.69 14.17 -5.88
C LEU A 665 -14.78 14.77 -4.81
N ASP A 666 -13.73 15.45 -5.25
CA ASP A 666 -12.81 16.18 -4.39
C ASP A 666 -13.21 17.66 -4.37
N PRO A 667 -13.59 18.23 -3.21
CA PRO A 667 -13.98 19.63 -3.11
C PRO A 667 -12.82 20.59 -3.45
N ASN A 668 -11.57 20.12 -3.36
CA ASN A 668 -10.38 20.88 -3.74
C ASN A 668 -10.08 20.82 -5.24
N LYS A 669 -10.75 19.95 -6.00
CA LYS A 669 -10.62 19.81 -7.46
C LYS A 669 -11.97 19.94 -8.16
N PRO A 670 -12.68 21.08 -8.02
CA PRO A 670 -14.05 21.25 -8.53
C PRO A 670 -14.16 21.09 -10.06
N ASP A 671 -13.10 21.42 -10.80
CA ASP A 671 -13.08 21.27 -12.26
C ASP A 671 -13.06 19.81 -12.73
N SER A 672 -12.66 18.88 -11.85
CA SER A 672 -12.63 17.44 -12.12
C SER A 672 -14.00 16.77 -11.87
N GLN A 673 -14.99 17.48 -11.33
CA GLN A 673 -16.29 16.91 -11.04
C GLN A 673 -17.07 16.53 -12.33
N PRO A 674 -17.84 15.43 -12.32
CA PRO A 674 -18.61 15.00 -13.48
C PRO A 674 -19.66 16.04 -13.91
N LYS A 675 -19.63 16.44 -15.18
CA LYS A 675 -20.54 17.43 -15.76
C LYS A 675 -21.65 16.76 -16.60
N GLY A 676 -22.81 17.42 -16.67
CA GLY A 676 -23.93 17.02 -17.54
C GLY A 676 -24.84 15.92 -16.99
N TYR A 677 -24.75 15.61 -15.69
CA TYR A 677 -25.65 14.65 -15.03
C TYR A 677 -26.90 15.35 -14.53
N LEU A 678 -28.06 14.85 -14.97
CA LEU A 678 -29.37 15.32 -14.52
C LEU A 678 -29.80 14.51 -13.29
N PRO A 679 -30.28 15.14 -12.20
CA PRO A 679 -30.74 14.41 -11.02
C PRO A 679 -31.86 13.42 -11.34
N VAL A 680 -31.69 12.19 -10.85
CA VAL A 680 -32.67 11.10 -10.90
C VAL A 680 -33.25 10.94 -9.51
N LYS A 681 -34.58 11.02 -9.41
CA LYS A 681 -35.27 10.76 -8.14
C LYS A 681 -35.26 9.27 -7.84
N THR A 682 -34.94 8.91 -6.61
CA THR A 682 -34.97 7.53 -6.11
C THR A 682 -35.81 7.41 -4.84
N PRO A 683 -36.11 6.18 -4.37
CA PRO A 683 -36.66 5.95 -3.04
C PRO A 683 -35.82 6.54 -1.89
N LEU A 684 -34.51 6.68 -2.06
CA LEU A 684 -33.61 7.31 -1.08
C LEU A 684 -33.69 8.85 -1.09
N GLY A 685 -34.36 9.42 -2.09
CA GLY A 685 -34.53 10.87 -2.26
C GLY A 685 -34.03 11.37 -3.60
N SER A 686 -33.93 12.70 -3.70
CA SER A 686 -33.36 13.40 -4.86
C SER A 686 -32.58 14.59 -4.35
N SER A 687 -31.29 14.64 -4.66
CA SER A 687 -30.36 15.71 -4.29
C SER A 687 -29.71 16.29 -5.54
N SER A 688 -29.09 17.47 -5.41
CA SER A 688 -28.08 17.92 -6.37
C SER A 688 -26.82 17.06 -6.22
N ILE A 689 -25.94 17.07 -7.22
CA ILE A 689 -24.63 16.46 -7.08
C ILE A 689 -23.91 17.08 -5.86
N PRO A 690 -23.36 16.26 -4.95
CA PRO A 690 -22.67 16.78 -3.78
C PRO A 690 -21.29 17.35 -4.16
N THR A 691 -20.71 18.16 -3.26
CA THR A 691 -19.37 18.73 -3.46
C THR A 691 -18.24 17.76 -3.15
N SER A 692 -18.53 16.73 -2.35
CA SER A 692 -17.60 15.65 -2.00
C SER A 692 -18.32 14.30 -1.97
N GLY A 693 -17.58 13.23 -2.18
CA GLY A 693 -18.10 11.86 -2.13
C GLY A 693 -17.47 10.92 -3.14
N PHE A 694 -17.96 9.70 -3.15
CA PHE A 694 -17.45 8.61 -4.01
C PHE A 694 -18.60 8.02 -4.81
N GLY A 695 -18.32 7.41 -5.95
CA GLY A 695 -19.38 6.90 -6.81
C GLY A 695 -18.97 5.89 -7.85
N LEU A 696 -19.98 5.22 -8.38
CA LEU A 696 -19.89 4.28 -9.49
C LEU A 696 -20.62 4.88 -10.68
N ASN A 697 -19.96 4.92 -11.84
CA ASN A 697 -20.59 5.34 -13.08
C ASN A 697 -20.84 4.13 -13.97
N PHE A 698 -22.08 3.98 -14.43
CA PHE A 698 -22.52 2.88 -15.25
C PHE A 698 -22.94 3.36 -16.64
N GLU A 699 -22.64 2.57 -17.66
CA GLU A 699 -23.24 2.68 -18.98
C GLU A 699 -24.52 1.85 -19.05
N LEU A 700 -25.55 2.44 -19.63
CA LEU A 700 -26.81 1.79 -19.97
C LEU A 700 -27.00 1.92 -21.48
N ASN A 701 -26.94 0.79 -22.18
CA ASN A 701 -27.19 0.76 -23.62
C ASN A 701 -28.69 0.64 -23.89
N LEU A 702 -29.27 1.68 -24.48
CA LEU A 702 -30.69 1.73 -24.83
C LEU A 702 -30.95 1.34 -26.29
N GLY A 703 -29.97 0.77 -26.97
CA GLY A 703 -30.06 0.35 -28.37
C GLY A 703 -29.72 1.46 -29.34
N SER A 704 -30.48 1.59 -30.44
CA SER A 704 -30.33 2.70 -31.41
C SER A 704 -31.63 3.49 -31.51
N LEU A 705 -31.53 4.78 -31.87
CA LEU A 705 -32.70 5.60 -32.20
C LEU A 705 -33.21 5.36 -33.63
N GLY A 706 -32.83 4.24 -34.25
CA GLY A 706 -33.16 3.90 -35.63
C GLY A 706 -32.61 4.91 -36.64
N ALA A 707 -33.37 5.16 -37.72
CA ALA A 707 -32.97 6.06 -38.80
C ALA A 707 -32.77 7.53 -38.38
N LEU A 708 -33.15 7.90 -37.15
CA LEU A 708 -33.12 9.27 -36.65
C LEU A 708 -31.74 9.72 -36.11
N ALA A 709 -30.82 8.79 -35.78
CA ALA A 709 -29.54 9.13 -35.14
C ALA A 709 -28.29 8.69 -35.92
N GLY A 710 -28.42 8.24 -37.18
CA GLY A 710 -27.35 7.50 -37.85
C GLY A 710 -27.08 6.18 -37.12
N ALA A 711 -26.16 5.34 -37.62
CA ALA A 711 -25.91 3.99 -37.06
C ALA A 711 -25.31 3.97 -35.62
N ALA A 712 -25.35 5.06 -34.87
CA ALA A 712 -24.77 5.17 -33.53
C ALA A 712 -25.70 4.58 -32.45
N GLN A 713 -25.09 3.89 -31.48
CA GLN A 713 -25.78 3.39 -30.29
C GLN A 713 -26.13 4.54 -29.34
N PHE A 714 -27.32 4.49 -28.74
CA PHE A 714 -27.80 5.43 -27.74
C PHE A 714 -27.44 4.91 -26.35
N VAL A 715 -26.24 5.28 -25.89
CA VAL A 715 -25.69 4.90 -24.59
C VAL A 715 -25.83 6.06 -23.62
N VAL A 716 -26.45 5.81 -22.46
CA VAL A 716 -26.59 6.80 -21.38
C VAL A 716 -25.70 6.41 -20.20
N ASN A 717 -25.24 7.40 -19.43
CA ASN A 717 -24.48 7.14 -18.20
C ASN A 717 -25.36 7.35 -16.98
N LEU A 718 -25.34 6.40 -16.04
CA LEU A 718 -25.97 6.47 -14.74
C LEU A 718 -24.88 6.57 -13.67
N LEU A 719 -24.79 7.72 -13.02
CA LEU A 719 -23.85 7.97 -11.93
C LEU A 719 -24.58 7.75 -10.60
N VAL A 720 -24.02 6.91 -9.73
CA VAL A 720 -24.48 6.73 -8.34
C VAL A 720 -23.35 7.19 -7.42
N VAL A 721 -23.61 8.19 -6.60
CA VAL A 721 -22.64 8.77 -5.64
C VAL A 721 -23.19 8.63 -4.24
N TRP A 722 -22.33 8.32 -3.28
CA TRP A 722 -22.59 8.49 -1.86
C TRP A 722 -21.67 9.52 -1.24
N GLN A 723 -22.17 10.22 -0.23
CA GLN A 723 -21.35 11.05 0.63
C GLN A 723 -20.95 10.24 1.87
N PRO A 724 -19.65 10.17 2.19
CA PRO A 724 -19.15 9.61 3.43
C PRO A 724 -19.85 10.18 4.66
N ASN A 725 -20.20 9.34 5.62
CA ASN A 725 -20.57 9.79 6.95
C ASN A 725 -19.32 9.95 7.82
N SER A 726 -18.61 11.06 7.67
CA SER A 726 -17.30 11.27 8.27
C SER A 726 -17.31 11.52 9.79
N ASP A 727 -18.47 11.86 10.37
CA ASP A 727 -18.61 12.23 11.79
C ASP A 727 -19.75 11.50 12.52
N GLY A 728 -20.33 10.47 11.88
CA GLY A 728 -21.44 9.70 12.44
C GLY A 728 -22.75 10.49 12.60
N SER A 729 -22.78 11.79 12.25
CA SER A 729 -23.89 12.68 12.60
C SER A 729 -25.10 12.58 11.66
N GLN A 730 -24.89 12.02 10.45
CA GLN A 730 -25.96 11.91 9.47
C GLN A 730 -27.00 10.91 9.94
N GLU A 731 -28.28 11.29 9.91
CA GLU A 731 -29.39 10.39 10.29
C GLU A 731 -29.76 9.38 9.18
N LYS A 732 -29.29 9.60 7.94
CA LYS A 732 -29.63 8.80 6.74
C LYS A 732 -28.52 8.85 5.70
N ALA A 733 -28.49 7.84 4.84
CA ALA A 733 -27.65 7.80 3.65
C ALA A 733 -27.88 9.03 2.75
N GLN A 734 -26.80 9.74 2.43
CA GLN A 734 -26.82 10.80 1.41
C GLN A 734 -26.31 10.24 0.09
N THR A 735 -27.24 9.96 -0.83
CA THR A 735 -26.92 9.48 -2.18
C THR A 735 -27.40 10.44 -3.25
N PHE A 736 -26.61 10.58 -4.31
CA PHE A 736 -27.01 11.23 -5.56
C PHE A 736 -27.06 10.20 -6.69
N VAL A 737 -28.14 10.22 -7.46
CA VAL A 737 -28.22 9.46 -8.72
C VAL A 737 -28.39 10.45 -9.86
N GLY A 738 -27.54 10.36 -10.86
CA GLY A 738 -27.52 11.24 -12.01
C GLY A 738 -27.62 10.46 -13.33
N LEU A 739 -28.37 10.99 -14.29
CA LEU A 739 -28.44 10.45 -15.65
C LEU A 739 -27.83 11.45 -16.64
N ARG A 740 -26.80 11.03 -17.38
CA ARG A 740 -26.22 11.80 -18.48
C ARG A 740 -26.59 11.16 -19.80
N LEU A 741 -27.25 11.94 -20.65
CA LEU A 741 -27.60 11.54 -22.02
C LEU A 741 -26.46 11.92 -22.98
N PRO A 742 -26.24 11.16 -24.06
CA PRO A 742 -25.23 11.49 -25.06
C PRO A 742 -25.55 12.85 -25.70
N GLY A 743 -24.53 13.62 -26.11
CA GLY A 743 -24.71 14.91 -26.82
C GLY A 743 -25.26 16.09 -26.01
N ILE A 744 -25.43 15.95 -24.68
CA ILE A 744 -25.77 17.07 -23.79
C ILE A 744 -24.49 17.63 -23.16
N GLY A 745 -24.17 18.90 -23.45
CA GLY A 745 -23.21 19.69 -22.70
C GLY A 745 -23.93 20.81 -21.94
N GLY A 746 -24.01 20.73 -20.61
CA GLY A 746 -24.61 21.74 -19.73
C GLY A 746 -25.99 21.39 -19.15
N ASP A 747 -26.50 22.24 -18.24
CA ASP A 747 -27.71 22.07 -17.40
C ASP A 747 -29.07 22.08 -18.15
N VAL A 748 -29.06 21.87 -19.46
CA VAL A 748 -30.28 22.00 -20.26
C VAL A 748 -30.94 20.64 -20.44
N LEU A 749 -32.13 20.48 -19.86
CA LEU A 749 -33.03 19.34 -20.08
C LEU A 749 -33.42 19.23 -21.56
N GLY A 750 -32.63 18.48 -22.34
CA GLY A 750 -33.03 18.00 -23.65
C GLY A 750 -31.93 17.64 -24.64
N PHE A 751 -32.22 16.70 -25.55
CA PHE A 751 -31.30 16.16 -26.56
C PHE A 751 -31.66 16.63 -27.98
N PRO A 752 -30.73 17.21 -28.74
CA PRO A 752 -30.95 17.52 -30.16
C PRO A 752 -30.97 16.21 -30.97
N LEU A 753 -32.10 15.91 -31.62
CA LEU A 753 -32.27 14.69 -32.42
C LEU A 753 -31.75 14.87 -33.86
N GLN A 754 -31.94 16.07 -34.44
CA GLN A 754 -31.25 16.62 -35.64
C GLN A 754 -31.58 18.12 -35.77
N SER A 755 -30.57 18.97 -36.08
CA SER A 755 -30.65 20.43 -36.34
C SER A 755 -31.61 21.26 -35.47
N VAL A 756 -32.93 21.18 -35.72
CA VAL A 756 -34.00 22.02 -35.16
C VAL A 756 -34.92 21.29 -34.17
N LEU A 757 -34.75 19.98 -34.02
CA LEU A 757 -35.61 19.12 -33.21
C LEU A 757 -34.93 18.78 -31.87
N LYS A 758 -35.55 19.15 -30.75
CA LYS A 758 -35.03 18.92 -29.39
C LYS A 758 -36.00 18.12 -28.54
N LEU A 759 -35.63 16.94 -28.09
CA LEU A 759 -36.36 16.22 -27.06
C LEU A 759 -36.16 16.94 -25.72
N SER A 760 -37.20 17.19 -24.94
CA SER A 760 -37.11 17.76 -23.58
C SER A 760 -37.95 16.92 -22.63
N PHE A 761 -37.62 16.90 -21.34
CA PHE A 761 -38.34 16.20 -20.29
C PHE A 761 -38.19 16.96 -18.97
N LYS A 762 -39.01 16.68 -17.95
CA LYS A 762 -38.94 17.41 -16.67
C LYS A 762 -38.39 16.59 -15.52
N THR A 763 -38.62 15.29 -15.51
CA THR A 763 -38.32 14.45 -14.34
C THR A 763 -37.86 13.09 -14.79
N VAL A 764 -36.82 12.59 -14.14
CA VAL A 764 -36.35 11.20 -14.27
C VAL A 764 -36.47 10.57 -12.89
N GLU A 765 -37.07 9.38 -12.82
CA GLU A 765 -37.23 8.61 -11.58
C GLU A 765 -36.70 7.20 -11.80
N LEU A 766 -35.89 6.69 -10.88
CA LEU A 766 -35.50 5.29 -10.81
C LEU A 766 -36.20 4.67 -9.61
N ILE A 767 -37.02 3.64 -9.85
CA ILE A 767 -37.76 2.93 -8.81
C ILE A 767 -37.57 1.43 -8.94
N VAL A 768 -37.86 0.71 -7.86
CA VAL A 768 -37.88 -0.74 -7.82
C VAL A 768 -39.28 -1.21 -7.43
N ASP A 769 -39.80 -2.21 -8.15
CA ASP A 769 -41.00 -2.94 -7.82
C ASP A 769 -40.63 -4.32 -7.28
N ARG A 770 -41.10 -4.63 -6.07
CA ARG A 770 -40.88 -5.89 -5.36
C ARG A 770 -42.19 -6.65 -5.10
N SER A 771 -43.24 -6.36 -5.85
CA SER A 771 -44.54 -7.04 -5.72
C SER A 771 -44.51 -8.50 -6.19
N SER A 772 -43.48 -8.90 -6.94
CA SER A 772 -43.21 -10.28 -7.35
C SER A 772 -42.00 -10.86 -6.61
N ASN A 773 -41.75 -12.18 -6.73
CA ASN A 773 -40.57 -12.82 -6.14
C ASN A 773 -39.24 -12.26 -6.69
N ASN A 774 -39.26 -11.64 -7.87
CA ASN A 774 -38.11 -10.99 -8.49
C ASN A 774 -38.26 -9.47 -8.44
N ALA A 775 -37.17 -8.76 -8.15
CA ALA A 775 -37.15 -7.29 -8.21
C ALA A 775 -37.15 -6.80 -9.66
N ALA A 776 -38.03 -5.83 -9.98
CA ALA A 776 -38.07 -5.16 -11.27
C ALA A 776 -37.65 -3.69 -11.12
N TYR A 777 -36.58 -3.29 -11.81
CA TYR A 777 -36.10 -1.90 -11.79
C TYR A 777 -36.65 -1.12 -12.99
N LEU A 778 -37.16 0.08 -12.72
CA LEU A 778 -37.81 0.92 -13.73
C LEU A 778 -37.24 2.35 -13.71
N LEU A 779 -36.74 2.79 -14.87
CA LEU A 779 -36.34 4.17 -15.13
C LEU A 779 -37.48 4.89 -15.88
N LYS A 780 -38.13 5.83 -15.20
CA LYS A 780 -39.25 6.62 -15.73
C LYS A 780 -38.78 8.00 -16.15
N ILE A 781 -38.98 8.35 -17.41
CA ILE A 781 -38.73 9.69 -17.95
C ILE A 781 -40.09 10.33 -18.21
N LYS A 782 -40.40 11.38 -17.45
CA LYS A 782 -41.74 12.00 -17.42
C LYS A 782 -41.78 13.37 -18.08
N LYS A 783 -42.96 13.71 -18.59
CA LYS A 783 -43.28 14.99 -19.24
C LYS A 783 -42.37 15.26 -20.44
N ILE A 784 -42.18 14.23 -21.26
CA ILE A 784 -41.41 14.30 -22.49
C ILE A 784 -42.15 15.17 -23.50
N ALA A 785 -41.44 16.10 -24.12
CA ALA A 785 -41.94 16.97 -25.17
C ALA A 785 -40.86 17.17 -26.25
N LEU A 786 -41.26 16.99 -27.51
CA LEU A 786 -40.44 17.27 -28.67
C LEU A 786 -40.59 18.75 -29.05
N LYS A 787 -39.51 19.51 -28.97
CA LYS A 787 -39.45 20.93 -29.31
C LYS A 787 -38.97 21.11 -30.74
N LEU A 788 -39.75 21.82 -31.54
CA LEU A 788 -39.37 22.29 -32.88
C LEU A 788 -39.48 23.82 -32.85
N PHE A 789 -38.32 24.50 -32.75
CA PHE A 789 -38.26 25.93 -32.44
C PHE A 789 -39.03 26.28 -31.14
N VAL A 790 -40.04 27.17 -31.22
CA VAL A 790 -40.90 27.57 -30.09
C VAL A 790 -42.08 26.62 -29.83
N LEU A 791 -42.31 25.65 -30.72
CA LEU A 791 -43.42 24.70 -30.58
C LEU A 791 -42.97 23.48 -29.77
N SER A 792 -43.82 23.01 -28.85
CA SER A 792 -43.63 21.79 -28.08
C SER A 792 -44.73 20.78 -28.43
N PHE A 793 -44.35 19.53 -28.70
CA PHE A 793 -45.24 18.44 -29.08
C PHE A 793 -45.14 17.30 -28.06
N PRO A 794 -46.27 16.75 -27.58
CA PRO A 794 -47.65 17.18 -27.82
C PRO A 794 -47.95 18.56 -27.20
N PRO A 795 -48.80 19.41 -27.82
CA PRO A 795 -49.10 20.76 -27.34
C PRO A 795 -49.95 20.78 -26.05
N ASN A 796 -50.81 19.77 -25.89
CA ASN A 796 -51.58 19.50 -24.68
C ASN A 796 -51.43 18.01 -24.36
N GLY A 797 -50.95 17.71 -23.16
CA GLY A 797 -50.74 16.35 -22.66
C GLY A 797 -49.33 16.10 -22.13
N GLN A 798 -49.14 14.91 -21.58
CA GLN A 798 -47.89 14.43 -21.01
C GLN A 798 -47.53 13.10 -21.65
N THR A 799 -46.29 13.00 -22.10
CA THR A 799 -45.69 11.74 -22.52
C THR A 799 -44.76 11.24 -21.42
N GLU A 800 -44.86 9.96 -21.10
CA GLU A 800 -43.95 9.27 -20.18
C GLU A 800 -43.35 8.06 -20.89
N ILE A 801 -42.06 7.82 -20.68
CA ILE A 801 -41.37 6.59 -21.10
C ILE A 801 -40.93 5.86 -19.83
N VAL A 802 -41.15 4.56 -19.80
CA VAL A 802 -40.66 3.65 -18.76
C VAL A 802 -39.71 2.68 -19.41
N ILE A 803 -38.47 2.64 -18.94
CA ILE A 803 -37.45 1.67 -19.34
C ILE A 803 -37.28 0.68 -18.18
N PHE A 804 -37.21 -0.60 -18.46
CA PHE A 804 -37.09 -1.65 -17.45
C PHE A 804 -36.15 -2.75 -17.93
N GLY A 805 -35.42 -3.36 -17.01
CA GLY A 805 -34.62 -4.55 -17.29
C GLY A 805 -35.47 -5.83 -17.18
N ASN A 806 -34.86 -6.98 -17.44
CA ASN A 806 -35.52 -8.26 -17.28
C ASN A 806 -35.56 -8.68 -15.79
N PRO A 807 -36.72 -8.70 -15.12
CA PRO A 807 -36.81 -9.16 -13.72
C PRO A 807 -36.45 -10.64 -13.57
N ASP A 808 -36.59 -11.44 -14.62
CA ASP A 808 -36.28 -12.86 -14.62
C ASP A 808 -34.84 -13.16 -15.07
N ALA A 809 -33.98 -12.15 -15.19
CA ALA A 809 -32.57 -12.34 -15.50
C ALA A 809 -31.88 -13.19 -14.43
N THR A 810 -31.23 -14.28 -14.84
CA THR A 810 -30.41 -15.16 -13.99
C THR A 810 -28.92 -15.02 -14.28
N ASP A 811 -28.55 -14.95 -15.57
CA ASP A 811 -27.14 -14.99 -16.02
C ASP A 811 -26.73 -13.83 -16.94
N SER A 812 -27.69 -13.19 -17.63
CA SER A 812 -27.48 -12.00 -18.45
C SER A 812 -28.60 -10.99 -18.20
N ASN A 813 -28.20 -9.74 -17.98
CA ASN A 813 -29.08 -8.59 -17.75
C ASN A 813 -29.23 -7.71 -19.00
N ASP A 814 -28.70 -8.12 -20.16
CA ASP A 814 -28.58 -7.28 -21.38
C ASP A 814 -29.91 -6.88 -22.02
N ALA A 815 -31.00 -7.53 -21.61
CA ALA A 815 -32.33 -7.25 -22.13
C ALA A 815 -32.90 -5.95 -21.53
N VAL A 816 -33.15 -4.99 -22.41
CA VAL A 816 -33.87 -3.75 -22.09
C VAL A 816 -35.26 -3.75 -22.72
N GLY A 817 -36.28 -3.53 -21.89
CA GLY A 817 -37.66 -3.27 -22.30
C GLY A 817 -38.01 -1.80 -22.15
N TRP A 818 -38.96 -1.31 -22.95
CA TRP A 818 -39.52 0.02 -22.76
C TRP A 818 -41.01 0.08 -23.09
N TYR A 819 -41.71 1.01 -22.45
CA TYR A 819 -43.10 1.36 -22.70
C TYR A 819 -43.23 2.88 -22.74
N ALA A 820 -44.09 3.40 -23.62
CA ALA A 820 -44.39 4.84 -23.68
C ALA A 820 -45.90 5.06 -23.54
N ALA A 821 -46.28 5.99 -22.68
CA ALA A 821 -47.66 6.41 -22.46
C ALA A 821 -47.84 7.87 -22.86
N TYR A 822 -49.00 8.19 -23.43
CA TYR A 822 -49.44 9.56 -23.67
C TYR A 822 -50.80 9.77 -23.00
N ALA A 823 -50.90 10.81 -22.18
CA ALA A 823 -52.15 11.28 -21.59
C ALA A 823 -52.40 12.72 -22.07
N LYS A 824 -53.62 13.00 -22.54
CA LYS A 824 -54.00 14.31 -23.09
C LYS A 824 -54.27 15.36 -22.02
#